data_AF-A0A7J7QS98-F1
#
_entry.id   AF-A0A7J7QS98-F1
#
_cell.length_a   1.000
_cell.length_b   1.000
_cell.length_c   1.000
_cell.angle_alpha   90.00
_cell.angle_beta   90.00
_cell.angle_gamma   90.00
#
_symmetry.space_group_name_H-M   'P 1'
#
loop_
_entity.id
_entity.type
_entity.pdbx_description
1 polymer ?
#
loop_
_entity_poly.entity_id
_entity_poly.type
_entity_poly.pdbx_seq_one_letter_code
_entity_poly.pdbx_strand_id
1 'polypeptide(L)'
;MGASERVMVLMRLPAVQQLDQATLLHLVQTAAERRLHVSVRLLCELPALQAALSSSSECSTRWSNLWSMAAATEGPGMLRVLCQQPAARAAIRDAHALLPLLHAAVRCKNSCSLGCLCRLPAAADVSCDDAAALLQVALEGGVAAKVAEVVQLRSMSALTSGSMLRLLQASMQCSNPQLLAALVAGAPAGLLQQLQPSDIVALLQAELAAEQHQGTGQRLQALCALPAAQLLDVGSACSLLQRAAQHPDATAVEPLCGLAGAQQMDGSSISGLLAGVLASGGCTNIDALVQLPAAQALRGEALLPIAAAAARSKEVQPLPALLGLPAAAELAGAAIDTLLRVATDAVRHGGSAHVLHVSALIATPGGAAASTDVLLAALLAVIRRSSRGGSSGYQGYSGAAECIVMSSLCCLLARQQRDVRAAELAGVLQAAHGKRRCGAVWHLLELPQAMQLPETLVADCVEQVLQEGTGRHIPMAPRGLHVLSPASIEQLLAAGLRASTAASAPHPQDGPHADTQHSSPAEPCSTGRLRLLMVLCELPAAQQRPAAALQQQLPALTAVMCEQTSLLSWGLRQLRTRTTNCNAGLSGGDNYLDSAVGSIGAWLELLQQLLVLPASEGVARSGCSQFGELNRAVKDLKETLDTHLDWLQGREVQLSLVQRMCMPSMYPKVSIWQAKLVKLHRQVQSLDVRMCRLQWMPLTV
;
A
#
# COMPACT_ATOMS: atom_id res chain seq x y z
N MET A 1 43.73 34.80 14.43
CA MET A 1 43.21 35.54 13.26
C MET A 1 43.16 34.59 12.06
N GLY A 2 41.97 34.23 11.59
CA GLY A 2 41.80 33.42 10.38
C GLY A 2 42.32 34.14 9.13
N ALA A 3 42.59 33.40 8.05
CA ALA A 3 43.06 34.00 6.78
C ALA A 3 42.10 35.09 6.26
N SER A 4 40.78 34.86 6.39
CA SER A 4 39.76 35.84 6.02
C SER A 4 39.78 37.09 6.90
N GLU A 5 40.03 36.97 8.20
CA GLU A 5 40.13 38.10 9.13
C GLU A 5 41.39 38.93 8.83
N ARG A 6 42.51 38.27 8.53
CA ARG A 6 43.74 38.95 8.11
C ARG A 6 43.51 39.77 6.86
N VAL A 7 42.80 39.22 5.87
CA VAL A 7 42.43 39.97 4.65
C VAL A 7 41.52 41.15 5.01
N MET A 8 40.49 40.97 5.85
CA MET A 8 39.64 42.09 6.27
C MET A 8 40.43 43.21 6.95
N VAL A 9 41.39 42.89 7.81
CA VAL A 9 42.25 43.88 8.47
C VAL A 9 43.14 44.59 7.45
N LEU A 10 43.78 43.85 6.54
CA LEU A 10 44.60 44.43 5.48
C LEU A 10 43.79 45.37 4.57
N MET A 11 42.55 44.99 4.22
CA MET A 11 41.65 45.77 3.38
C MET A 11 41.21 47.10 4.01
N ARG A 12 41.35 47.27 5.33
CA ARG A 12 41.07 48.52 6.05
C ARG A 12 42.25 49.48 6.08
N LEU A 13 43.44 49.07 5.66
CA LEU A 13 44.62 49.94 5.67
C LEU A 13 44.49 51.00 4.56
N PRO A 14 44.79 52.28 4.85
CA PRO A 14 44.76 53.35 3.85
C PRO A 14 45.63 53.06 2.62
N ALA A 15 46.76 52.38 2.82
CA ALA A 15 47.65 51.95 1.75
C ALA A 15 46.95 51.00 0.75
N VAL A 16 46.04 50.13 1.22
CA VAL A 16 45.29 49.22 0.35
C VAL A 16 44.17 49.95 -0.41
N GLN A 17 43.59 50.99 0.21
CA GLN A 17 42.60 51.86 -0.46
C GLN A 17 43.23 52.74 -1.56
N GLN A 18 44.55 52.97 -1.49
CA GLN A 18 45.32 53.74 -2.47
C GLN A 18 46.01 52.89 -3.54
N LEU A 19 45.80 51.57 -3.56
CA LEU A 19 46.37 50.71 -4.60
C LEU A 19 45.84 51.10 -5.98
N ASP A 20 46.74 51.05 -6.96
CA ASP A 20 46.38 51.27 -8.34
C ASP A 20 45.52 50.11 -8.89
N GLN A 21 44.76 50.42 -9.94
CA GLN A 21 43.81 49.49 -10.56
C GLN A 21 44.47 48.18 -11.02
N ALA A 22 45.69 48.25 -11.58
CA ALA A 22 46.36 47.07 -12.09
C ALA A 22 46.73 46.10 -10.96
N THR A 23 47.23 46.62 -9.84
CA THR A 23 47.54 45.83 -8.65
C THR A 23 46.28 45.24 -8.03
N LEU A 24 45.19 46.01 -7.93
CA LEU A 24 43.92 45.49 -7.39
C LEU A 24 43.34 44.36 -8.25
N LEU A 25 43.35 44.49 -9.58
CA LEU A 25 42.92 43.42 -10.48
C LEU A 25 43.81 42.18 -10.35
N HIS A 26 45.12 42.36 -10.22
CA HIS A 26 46.04 41.24 -9.99
C HIS A 26 45.75 40.54 -8.66
N LEU A 27 45.51 41.29 -7.59
CA LEU A 27 45.13 40.73 -6.29
C LEU A 27 43.79 39.97 -6.35
N VAL A 28 42.80 40.49 -7.08
CA VAL A 28 41.53 39.79 -7.32
C VAL A 28 41.76 38.50 -8.08
N GLN A 29 42.60 38.53 -9.13
CA GLN A 29 42.96 37.34 -9.90
C GLN A 29 43.69 36.30 -9.04
N THR A 30 44.70 36.69 -8.27
CA THR A 30 45.40 35.78 -7.36
C THR A 30 44.46 35.23 -6.28
N ALA A 31 43.57 36.06 -5.72
CA ALA A 31 42.58 35.60 -4.76
C ALA A 31 41.61 34.58 -5.39
N ALA A 32 41.23 34.79 -6.65
CA ALA A 32 40.40 33.88 -7.42
C ALA A 32 41.11 32.55 -7.72
N GLU A 33 42.36 32.58 -8.18
CA GLU A 33 43.22 31.40 -8.38
C GLU A 33 43.37 30.58 -7.10
N ARG A 34 43.48 31.25 -5.96
CA ARG A 34 43.58 30.66 -4.62
C ARG A 34 42.22 30.29 -3.99
N ARG A 35 41.11 30.46 -4.72
CA ARG A 35 39.72 30.18 -4.27
C ARG A 35 39.32 30.92 -2.98
N LEU A 36 39.82 32.13 -2.78
CA LEU A 36 39.55 32.96 -1.60
C LEU A 36 38.30 33.82 -1.81
N HIS A 37 37.11 33.22 -1.81
CA HIS A 37 35.84 33.89 -2.15
C HIS A 37 35.56 35.15 -1.31
N VAL A 38 35.86 35.12 0.00
CA VAL A 38 35.65 36.28 0.88
C VAL A 38 36.59 37.43 0.49
N SER A 39 37.83 37.12 0.13
CA SER A 39 38.82 38.10 -0.31
C SER A 39 38.41 38.75 -1.63
N VAL A 40 37.90 37.96 -2.59
CA VAL A 40 37.40 38.50 -3.87
C VAL A 40 36.28 39.49 -3.65
N ARG A 41 35.31 39.18 -2.77
CA ARG A 41 34.22 40.10 -2.44
C ARG A 41 34.73 41.43 -1.87
N LEU A 42 35.60 41.37 -0.87
CA LEU A 42 36.14 42.57 -0.23
C LEU A 42 36.98 43.41 -1.19
N LEU A 43 37.76 42.76 -2.07
CA LEU A 43 38.55 43.44 -3.09
C LEU A 43 37.68 44.12 -4.14
N CYS A 44 36.56 43.52 -4.52
CA CYS A 44 35.62 44.12 -5.46
C CYS A 44 34.83 45.30 -4.87
N GLU A 45 34.71 45.41 -3.54
CA GLU A 45 34.04 46.53 -2.87
C GLU A 45 34.93 47.80 -2.79
N LEU A 46 36.19 47.75 -3.23
CA LEU A 46 37.08 48.92 -3.21
C LEU A 46 36.71 49.97 -4.28
N PRO A 47 36.63 51.27 -3.91
CA PRO A 47 36.28 52.36 -4.84
C PRO A 47 37.19 52.46 -6.07
N ALA A 48 38.49 52.18 -5.92
CA ALA A 48 39.46 52.23 -7.01
C ALA A 48 39.13 51.23 -8.13
N LEU A 49 38.59 50.05 -7.78
CA LEU A 49 38.14 49.04 -8.75
C LEU A 49 36.82 49.44 -9.44
N GLN A 50 36.02 50.30 -8.80
CA GLN A 50 34.79 50.84 -9.39
C GLN A 50 35.08 52.01 -10.34
N ALA A 51 36.02 52.88 -10.02
CA ALA A 51 36.40 54.02 -10.86
C ALA A 51 37.08 53.59 -12.19
N ALA A 52 37.82 52.48 -12.12
CA ALA A 52 38.57 51.81 -13.17
C ALA A 52 37.82 51.45 -14.48
N LEU A 53 36.49 51.50 -14.46
CA LEU A 53 35.64 50.96 -15.53
C LEU A 53 35.49 51.84 -16.76
N SER A 54 35.83 53.12 -16.63
CA SER A 54 35.41 54.12 -17.59
C SER A 54 36.41 54.37 -18.72
N SER A 55 37.64 53.84 -18.65
CA SER A 55 38.75 54.43 -19.44
C SER A 55 39.73 53.50 -20.17
N SER A 56 39.74 52.17 -19.98
CA SER A 56 40.79 51.32 -20.60
C SER A 56 40.29 49.99 -21.19
N SER A 57 40.67 49.72 -22.45
CA SER A 57 40.46 48.43 -23.14
C SER A 57 41.24 47.27 -22.49
N GLU A 58 42.40 47.53 -21.88
CA GLU A 58 43.19 46.53 -21.16
C GLU A 58 42.48 46.02 -19.90
N CYS A 59 41.63 46.85 -19.30
CA CYS A 59 40.82 46.42 -18.15
C CYS A 59 39.81 45.35 -18.58
N SER A 60 39.30 45.42 -19.82
CA SER A 60 38.29 44.48 -20.36
C SER A 60 38.85 43.06 -20.49
N THR A 61 40.08 42.91 -21.00
CA THR A 61 40.73 41.59 -21.15
C THR A 61 41.03 40.95 -19.80
N ARG A 62 41.46 41.72 -18.80
CA ARG A 62 41.69 41.22 -17.43
C ARG A 62 40.41 40.75 -16.76
N TRP A 63 39.31 41.51 -16.89
CA TRP A 63 38.00 41.08 -16.41
C TRP A 63 37.52 39.81 -17.12
N SER A 64 37.68 39.72 -18.44
CA SER A 64 37.32 38.52 -19.20
C SER A 64 38.10 37.29 -18.72
N ASN A 65 39.41 37.42 -18.47
CA ASN A 65 40.23 36.34 -17.93
C ASN A 65 39.77 35.90 -16.54
N LEU A 66 39.41 36.87 -15.68
CA LEU A 66 38.88 36.60 -14.34
C LEU A 66 37.54 35.84 -14.41
N TRP A 67 36.64 36.24 -15.31
CA TRP A 67 35.37 35.54 -15.55
C TRP A 67 35.59 34.11 -16.05
N SER A 68 36.44 33.92 -17.05
CA SER A 68 36.77 32.59 -17.59
C SER A 68 37.36 31.68 -16.52
N MET A 69 38.26 32.20 -15.70
CA MET A 69 38.82 31.47 -14.56
C MET A 69 37.76 31.17 -13.50
N ALA A 70 36.86 32.11 -13.20
CA ALA A 70 35.78 31.90 -12.25
C ALA A 70 34.79 30.83 -12.71
N ALA A 71 34.52 30.76 -14.01
CA ALA A 71 33.75 29.68 -14.62
C ALA A 71 34.51 28.35 -14.56
N ALA A 72 35.80 28.32 -14.89
CA ALA A 72 36.60 27.09 -14.90
C ALA A 72 36.85 26.49 -13.49
N THR A 73 36.93 27.32 -12.46
CA THR A 73 37.28 26.89 -11.10
C THR A 73 36.10 26.36 -10.26
N GLU A 74 34.91 26.23 -10.87
CA GLU A 74 33.66 25.77 -10.22
C GLU A 74 33.29 26.55 -8.94
N GLY A 75 33.72 27.80 -8.80
CA GLY A 75 33.48 28.64 -7.63
C GLY A 75 32.19 29.46 -7.77
N PRO A 76 30.98 28.95 -7.46
CA PRO A 76 29.73 29.71 -7.62
C PRO A 76 29.72 30.99 -6.80
N GLY A 77 30.39 31.00 -5.64
CA GLY A 77 30.52 32.18 -4.79
C GLY A 77 31.27 33.31 -5.49
N MET A 78 32.31 32.97 -6.26
CA MET A 78 33.08 33.95 -7.02
C MET A 78 32.25 34.54 -8.16
N LEU A 79 31.60 33.69 -8.96
CA LEU A 79 30.74 34.16 -10.06
C LEU A 79 29.57 35.00 -9.54
N ARG A 80 28.97 34.63 -8.39
CA ARG A 80 27.92 35.44 -7.77
C ARG A 80 28.44 36.81 -7.35
N VAL A 81 29.63 36.88 -6.73
CA VAL A 81 30.27 38.15 -6.38
C VAL A 81 30.53 38.99 -7.64
N LEU A 82 31.09 38.40 -8.69
CA LEU A 82 31.33 39.10 -9.95
C LEU A 82 30.02 39.59 -10.59
N CYS A 83 28.95 38.78 -10.60
CA CYS A 83 27.64 39.18 -11.11
C CYS A 83 27.00 40.33 -10.32
N GLN A 84 27.33 40.51 -9.04
CA GLN A 84 26.82 41.59 -8.21
C GLN A 84 27.57 42.91 -8.41
N GLN A 85 28.77 42.87 -8.98
CA GLN A 85 29.61 44.04 -9.16
C GLN A 85 29.27 44.75 -10.47
N PRO A 86 28.80 46.01 -10.43
CA PRO A 86 28.51 46.78 -11.66
C PRO A 86 29.70 46.80 -12.62
N ALA A 87 30.91 46.79 -12.05
CA ALA A 87 32.18 46.69 -12.73
C ALA A 87 32.31 45.49 -13.65
N ALA A 88 32.21 44.31 -13.06
CA ALA A 88 32.36 43.06 -13.78
C ALA A 88 31.18 42.84 -14.76
N ARG A 89 29.99 43.38 -14.47
CA ARG A 89 28.85 43.37 -15.40
C ARG A 89 29.11 44.21 -16.65
N ALA A 90 29.66 45.42 -16.49
CA ALA A 90 29.96 46.32 -17.60
C ALA A 90 31.09 45.81 -18.51
N ALA A 91 31.94 44.90 -18.01
CA ALA A 91 32.96 44.22 -18.82
C ALA A 91 32.37 43.20 -19.81
N ILE A 92 31.18 42.66 -19.54
CA ILE A 92 30.46 41.76 -20.45
C ILE A 92 29.43 42.60 -21.21
N ARG A 93 29.89 43.22 -22.31
CA ARG A 93 29.09 44.19 -23.07
C ARG A 93 28.11 43.55 -24.04
N ASP A 94 28.42 42.36 -24.54
CA ASP A 94 27.64 41.67 -25.56
C ASP A 94 27.46 40.18 -25.23
N ALA A 95 26.56 39.54 -25.96
CA ALA A 95 26.29 38.12 -25.85
C ALA A 95 27.52 37.26 -26.21
N HIS A 96 28.34 37.69 -27.17
CA HIS A 96 29.51 36.93 -27.60
C HIS A 96 30.54 36.73 -26.48
N ALA A 97 30.77 37.75 -25.64
CA ALA A 97 31.63 37.62 -24.47
C ALA A 97 31.00 36.75 -23.37
N LEU A 98 29.66 36.74 -23.27
CA LEU A 98 28.92 35.97 -22.26
C LEU A 98 28.82 34.47 -22.61
N LEU A 99 28.72 34.13 -23.90
CA LEU A 99 28.44 32.76 -24.36
C LEU A 99 29.44 31.70 -23.88
N PRO A 100 30.78 31.92 -23.96
CA PRO A 100 31.75 30.96 -23.41
C PRO A 100 31.57 30.73 -21.90
N LEU A 101 31.20 31.77 -21.17
CA LEU A 101 30.96 31.70 -19.72
C LEU A 101 29.69 30.91 -19.40
N LEU A 102 28.62 31.12 -20.18
CA LEU A 102 27.39 30.33 -20.07
C LEU A 102 27.67 28.85 -20.39
N HIS A 103 28.36 28.55 -21.49
CA HIS A 103 28.74 27.16 -21.82
C HIS A 103 29.58 26.50 -20.73
N ALA A 104 30.58 27.21 -20.20
CA ALA A 104 31.38 26.71 -19.08
C ALA A 104 30.50 26.45 -17.84
N ALA A 105 29.64 27.41 -17.47
CA ALA A 105 28.76 27.28 -16.31
C ALA A 105 27.72 26.14 -16.46
N VAL A 106 27.19 25.92 -17.67
CA VAL A 106 26.29 24.79 -17.95
C VAL A 106 27.03 23.45 -17.81
N ARG A 107 28.31 23.38 -18.17
CA ARG A 107 29.13 22.16 -18.01
C ARG A 107 29.60 21.91 -16.57
N CYS A 108 29.77 22.96 -15.76
CA CYS A 108 30.14 22.82 -14.34
C CYS A 108 29.08 22.05 -13.55
N LYS A 109 29.47 21.26 -12.54
CA LYS A 109 28.48 20.49 -11.74
C LYS A 109 27.51 21.37 -10.93
N ASN A 110 27.90 22.60 -10.63
CA ASN A 110 27.12 23.51 -9.77
C ASN A 110 26.17 24.40 -10.58
N SER A 111 24.87 24.35 -10.29
CA SER A 111 23.85 25.16 -10.99
C SER A 111 23.78 26.63 -10.52
N CYS A 112 24.32 26.96 -9.34
CA CYS A 112 24.14 28.28 -8.73
C CYS A 112 24.76 29.44 -9.54
N SER A 113 25.79 29.17 -10.34
CA SER A 113 26.49 30.16 -11.16
C SER A 113 25.68 30.57 -12.38
N LEU A 114 24.97 29.63 -13.00
CA LEU A 114 24.26 29.82 -14.25
C LEU A 114 23.15 30.86 -14.12
N GLY A 115 22.33 30.77 -13.08
CA GLY A 115 21.26 31.74 -12.84
C GLY A 115 21.76 33.17 -12.60
N CYS A 116 22.99 33.34 -12.11
CA CYS A 116 23.58 34.68 -11.97
C CYS A 116 24.00 35.25 -13.34
N LEU A 117 24.57 34.41 -14.22
CA LEU A 117 24.97 34.79 -15.57
C LEU A 117 23.76 35.07 -16.48
N CYS A 118 22.69 34.28 -16.38
CA CYS A 118 21.44 34.49 -17.12
C CYS A 118 20.72 35.81 -16.77
N ARG A 119 21.05 36.44 -15.64
CA ARG A 119 20.51 37.75 -15.21
C ARG A 119 21.36 38.94 -15.65
N LEU A 120 22.48 38.71 -16.34
CA LEU A 120 23.29 39.79 -16.88
C LEU A 120 22.56 40.47 -18.06
N PRO A 121 22.72 41.79 -18.27
CA PRO A 121 22.04 42.48 -19.36
C PRO A 121 22.38 41.89 -20.73
N ALA A 122 23.65 41.53 -20.95
CA ALA A 122 24.13 40.86 -22.17
C ALA A 122 23.44 39.50 -22.44
N ALA A 123 22.81 38.88 -21.44
CA ALA A 123 22.04 37.65 -21.63
C ALA A 123 20.74 37.89 -22.43
N ALA A 124 20.26 39.13 -22.50
CA ALA A 124 19.11 39.50 -23.31
C ALA A 124 19.41 39.45 -24.82
N ASP A 125 20.69 39.61 -25.20
CA ASP A 125 21.14 39.66 -26.59
C ASP A 125 21.62 38.30 -27.13
N VAL A 126 21.51 37.24 -26.32
CA VAL A 126 21.85 35.87 -26.74
C VAL A 126 20.90 35.47 -27.88
N SER A 127 21.44 34.98 -28.99
CA SER A 127 20.59 34.56 -30.12
C SER A 127 19.73 33.34 -29.74
N CYS A 128 18.65 33.10 -30.48
CA CYS A 128 17.81 31.92 -30.23
C CYS A 128 18.55 30.61 -30.54
N ASP A 129 19.45 30.60 -31.54
CA ASP A 129 20.29 29.44 -31.87
C ASP A 129 21.29 29.14 -30.74
N ASP A 130 21.91 30.18 -30.18
CA ASP A 130 22.83 30.01 -29.04
C ASP A 130 22.09 29.56 -27.78
N ALA A 131 20.88 30.07 -27.53
CA ALA A 131 20.04 29.62 -26.41
C ALA A 131 19.64 28.14 -26.57
N ALA A 132 19.28 27.72 -27.79
CA ALA A 132 19.01 26.32 -28.08
C ALA A 132 20.25 25.43 -27.87
N ALA A 133 21.43 25.89 -28.30
CA ALA A 133 22.69 25.18 -28.07
C ALA A 133 23.03 25.07 -26.58
N LEU A 134 22.82 26.14 -25.80
CA LEU A 134 23.01 26.10 -24.34
C LEU A 134 22.06 25.12 -23.65
N LEU A 135 20.79 25.06 -24.09
CA LEU A 135 19.82 24.09 -23.58
C LEU A 135 20.19 22.66 -23.92
N GLN A 136 20.65 22.41 -25.14
CA GLN A 136 21.11 21.10 -25.56
C GLN A 136 22.25 20.61 -24.64
N VAL A 137 23.24 21.47 -24.37
CA VAL A 137 24.35 21.15 -23.44
C VAL A 137 23.83 20.96 -22.00
N ALA A 138 22.80 21.70 -21.58
CA ALA A 138 22.20 21.54 -20.25
C ALA A 138 21.43 20.21 -20.10
N LEU A 139 20.74 19.78 -21.15
CA LEU A 139 20.04 18.49 -21.23
C LEU A 139 21.05 17.33 -21.19
N GLU A 140 22.12 17.40 -22.00
CA GLU A 140 23.22 16.43 -21.97
C GLU A 140 23.88 16.35 -20.60
N GLY A 141 23.93 17.47 -19.86
CA GLY A 141 24.44 17.52 -18.49
C GLY A 141 23.55 16.87 -17.42
N GLY A 142 22.29 16.54 -17.73
CA GLY A 142 21.42 15.76 -16.84
C GLY A 142 20.83 16.50 -15.64
N VAL A 143 21.06 17.81 -15.49
CA VAL A 143 20.67 18.59 -14.30
C VAL A 143 19.47 19.51 -14.58
N ALA A 144 18.30 19.14 -14.06
CA ALA A 144 17.04 19.88 -14.26
C ALA A 144 17.10 21.34 -13.82
N ALA A 145 17.82 21.65 -12.74
CA ALA A 145 18.01 23.04 -12.30
C ALA A 145 18.71 23.91 -13.35
N LYS A 146 19.65 23.35 -14.14
CA LYS A 146 20.32 24.12 -15.19
C LYS A 146 19.37 24.41 -16.34
N VAL A 147 18.59 23.41 -16.76
CA VAL A 147 17.55 23.60 -17.77
C VAL A 147 16.60 24.71 -17.34
N ALA A 148 16.10 24.68 -16.10
CA ALA A 148 15.21 25.71 -15.56
C ALA A 148 15.83 27.13 -15.56
N GLU A 149 17.14 27.27 -15.36
CA GLU A 149 17.83 28.57 -15.42
C GLU A 149 18.07 29.04 -16.86
N VAL A 150 18.48 28.16 -17.78
CA VAL A 150 18.68 28.53 -19.20
C VAL A 150 17.36 28.92 -19.86
N VAL A 151 16.27 28.23 -19.50
CA VAL A 151 14.93 28.54 -20.04
C VAL A 151 14.43 29.94 -19.59
N GLN A 152 15.03 30.56 -18.57
CA GLN A 152 14.73 31.95 -18.18
C GLN A 152 15.37 33.01 -19.10
N LEU A 153 16.25 32.63 -20.04
CA LEU A 153 16.83 33.57 -21.00
C LEU A 153 15.72 34.18 -21.87
N ARG A 154 15.75 35.50 -22.07
CA ARG A 154 14.71 36.22 -22.85
C ARG A 154 14.61 35.73 -24.30
N SER A 155 15.73 35.30 -24.86
CA SER A 155 15.83 34.75 -26.21
C SER A 155 15.05 33.45 -26.42
N MET A 156 14.62 32.80 -25.35
CA MET A 156 13.71 31.65 -25.41
C MET A 156 12.38 31.96 -26.08
N SER A 157 11.92 33.21 -25.99
CA SER A 157 10.70 33.67 -26.67
C SER A 157 10.83 33.72 -28.20
N ALA A 158 12.06 33.74 -28.72
CA ALA A 158 12.37 33.76 -30.15
C ALA A 158 12.73 32.37 -30.71
N LEU A 159 12.62 31.30 -29.90
CA LEU A 159 12.77 29.94 -30.42
C LEU A 159 11.68 29.64 -31.45
N THR A 160 12.02 28.80 -32.42
CA THR A 160 11.04 28.25 -33.35
C THR A 160 10.42 26.99 -32.77
N SER A 161 9.21 26.64 -33.22
CA SER A 161 8.57 25.35 -32.88
C SER A 161 9.46 24.16 -33.23
N GLY A 162 10.20 24.23 -34.35
CA GLY A 162 11.15 23.20 -34.76
C GLY A 162 12.32 23.02 -33.79
N SER A 163 12.91 24.11 -33.30
CA SER A 163 13.97 24.04 -32.27
C SER A 163 13.43 23.49 -30.95
N MET A 164 12.22 23.91 -30.55
CA MET A 164 11.56 23.38 -29.35
C MET A 164 11.29 21.89 -29.45
N LEU A 165 10.79 21.42 -30.60
CA LEU A 165 10.54 20.00 -30.84
C LEU A 165 11.82 19.17 -30.72
N ARG A 166 12.95 19.63 -31.26
CA ARG A 166 14.26 18.96 -31.10
C ARG A 166 14.71 18.91 -29.64
N LEU A 167 14.51 19.99 -28.88
CA LEU A 167 14.84 20.02 -27.45
C LEU A 167 13.96 19.07 -26.63
N LEU A 168 12.65 18.99 -26.94
CA LEU A 168 11.76 18.00 -26.34
C LEU A 168 12.24 16.58 -26.65
N GLN A 169 12.58 16.28 -27.91
CA GLN A 169 13.13 14.98 -28.32
C GLN A 169 14.43 14.64 -27.58
N ALA A 170 15.37 15.59 -27.50
CA ALA A 170 16.62 15.42 -26.77
C ALA A 170 16.35 15.14 -25.28
N SER A 171 15.41 15.85 -24.65
CA SER A 171 15.07 15.65 -23.24
C SER A 171 14.44 14.28 -22.95
N MET A 172 13.72 13.69 -23.90
CA MET A 172 13.19 12.32 -23.76
C MET A 172 14.30 11.25 -23.82
N GLN A 173 15.38 11.53 -24.57
CA GLN A 173 16.55 10.64 -24.65
C GLN A 173 17.43 10.71 -23.39
N CYS A 174 17.25 11.72 -22.54
CA CYS A 174 18.00 11.84 -21.30
C CYS A 174 17.45 10.91 -20.21
N SER A 175 18.32 10.28 -19.42
CA SER A 175 17.92 9.35 -18.34
C SER A 175 17.12 9.98 -17.20
N ASN A 176 17.16 11.31 -17.06
CA ASN A 176 16.45 12.02 -15.99
C ASN A 176 15.09 12.54 -16.48
N PRO A 177 13.95 11.95 -16.07
CA PRO A 177 12.61 12.36 -16.52
C PRO A 177 12.23 13.78 -16.09
N GLN A 178 12.87 14.34 -15.05
CA GLN A 178 12.60 15.71 -14.59
C GLN A 178 13.10 16.78 -15.56
N LEU A 179 13.99 16.44 -16.51
CA LEU A 179 14.49 17.39 -17.50
C LEU A 179 13.39 17.86 -18.44
N LEU A 180 12.58 16.93 -18.92
CA LEU A 180 11.44 17.25 -19.76
C LEU A 180 10.43 18.11 -18.99
N ALA A 181 10.11 17.75 -17.75
CA ALA A 181 9.22 18.55 -16.91
C ALA A 181 9.76 19.98 -16.67
N ALA A 182 11.05 20.14 -16.39
CA ALA A 182 11.68 21.44 -16.22
C ALA A 182 11.68 22.27 -17.51
N LEU A 183 11.94 21.62 -18.66
CA LEU A 183 11.89 22.26 -19.98
C LEU A 183 10.48 22.75 -20.30
N VAL A 184 9.47 21.91 -20.10
CA VAL A 184 8.05 22.25 -20.33
C VAL A 184 7.58 23.35 -19.38
N ALA A 185 7.93 23.26 -18.09
CA ALA A 185 7.49 24.24 -17.08
C ALA A 185 8.11 25.63 -17.28
N GLY A 186 9.33 25.70 -17.81
CA GLY A 186 9.98 26.99 -18.07
C GLY A 186 9.62 27.58 -19.45
N ALA A 187 9.27 26.74 -20.42
CA ALA A 187 9.15 27.19 -21.81
C ALA A 187 8.05 28.26 -21.98
N PRO A 188 8.27 29.27 -22.85
CA PRO A 188 7.26 30.29 -23.10
C PRO A 188 5.94 29.68 -23.58
N ALA A 189 4.82 30.04 -22.97
CA ALA A 189 3.51 29.48 -23.30
C ALA A 189 3.14 29.65 -24.79
N GLY A 190 3.49 30.78 -25.40
CA GLY A 190 3.26 31.03 -26.83
C GLY A 190 4.03 30.06 -27.73
N LEU A 191 5.23 29.63 -27.34
CA LEU A 191 6.02 28.62 -28.05
C LEU A 191 5.37 27.23 -27.94
N LEU A 192 4.91 26.86 -26.74
CA LEU A 192 4.22 25.59 -26.51
C LEU A 192 2.89 25.49 -27.25
N GLN A 193 2.21 26.61 -27.48
CA GLN A 193 0.98 26.70 -28.28
C GLN A 193 1.23 26.57 -29.78
N GLN A 194 2.44 26.82 -30.26
CA GLN A 194 2.80 26.66 -31.68
C GLN A 194 3.10 25.22 -32.09
N LEU A 195 3.30 24.32 -31.11
CA LEU A 195 3.49 22.90 -31.38
C LEU A 195 2.24 22.30 -32.01
N GLN A 196 2.42 21.51 -33.07
CA GLN A 196 1.28 20.86 -33.73
C GLN A 196 0.87 19.60 -32.95
N PRO A 197 -0.42 19.26 -32.88
CA PRO A 197 -0.89 18.03 -32.25
C PRO A 197 -0.19 16.78 -32.82
N SER A 198 0.09 16.75 -34.13
CA SER A 198 0.82 15.65 -34.78
C SER A 198 2.23 15.44 -34.23
N ASP A 199 2.94 16.52 -33.87
CA ASP A 199 4.27 16.44 -33.29
C ASP A 199 4.21 15.82 -31.90
N ILE A 200 3.19 16.19 -31.11
CA ILE A 200 2.97 15.62 -29.78
C ILE A 200 2.59 14.15 -29.86
N VAL A 201 1.75 13.74 -30.81
CA VAL A 201 1.47 12.32 -31.05
C VAL A 201 2.76 11.57 -31.36
N ALA A 202 3.61 12.11 -32.23
CA ALA A 202 4.89 11.47 -32.56
C ALA A 202 5.81 11.33 -31.34
N LEU A 203 5.89 12.36 -30.48
CA LEU A 203 6.65 12.30 -29.22
C LEU A 203 6.09 11.26 -28.24
N LEU A 204 4.78 11.26 -28.01
CA LEU A 204 4.12 10.30 -27.11
C LEU A 204 4.27 8.87 -27.63
N GLN A 205 4.14 8.66 -28.94
CA GLN A 205 4.35 7.34 -29.56
C GLN A 205 5.80 6.88 -29.46
N ALA A 206 6.78 7.79 -29.64
CA ALA A 206 8.20 7.47 -29.49
C ALA A 206 8.55 7.09 -28.05
N GLU A 207 7.99 7.79 -27.06
CA GLU A 207 8.19 7.47 -25.64
C GLU A 207 7.56 6.12 -25.28
N LEU A 208 6.34 5.84 -25.75
CA LEU A 208 5.69 4.53 -25.54
C LEU A 208 6.38 3.37 -26.28
N ALA A 209 7.12 3.65 -27.35
CA ALA A 209 7.91 2.64 -28.05
C ALA A 209 9.27 2.38 -27.38
N ALA A 210 9.72 3.27 -26.50
CA ALA A 210 10.99 3.14 -25.82
C ALA A 210 10.85 2.28 -24.55
N GLU A 211 10.93 0.95 -24.71
CA GLU A 211 10.66 -0.06 -23.68
C GLU A 211 11.56 0.01 -22.41
N GLN A 212 12.59 0.87 -22.36
CA GLN A 212 13.66 0.80 -21.36
C GLN A 212 13.82 2.03 -20.46
N HIS A 213 12.94 3.03 -20.53
CA HIS A 213 13.14 4.24 -19.73
C HIS A 213 12.46 4.16 -18.36
N GLN A 214 13.26 4.21 -17.30
CA GLN A 214 12.71 4.55 -15.99
C GLN A 214 12.10 5.96 -16.03
N GLY A 215 10.85 6.10 -15.59
CA GLY A 215 10.15 7.38 -15.54
C GLY A 215 9.30 7.70 -16.78
N THR A 216 8.95 6.71 -17.61
CA THR A 216 7.99 6.86 -18.73
C THR A 216 6.73 7.60 -18.29
N GLY A 217 6.12 7.21 -17.16
CA GLY A 217 4.92 7.89 -16.62
C GLY A 217 5.12 9.40 -16.37
N GLN A 218 6.27 9.81 -15.80
CA GLN A 218 6.56 11.23 -15.55
C GLN A 218 6.78 12.02 -16.84
N ARG A 219 7.41 11.40 -17.85
CA ARG A 219 7.62 12.05 -19.15
C ARG A 219 6.31 12.18 -19.92
N LEU A 220 5.51 11.12 -19.93
CA LEU A 220 4.16 11.15 -20.51
C LEU A 220 3.30 12.20 -19.81
N GLN A 221 3.38 12.31 -18.49
CA GLN A 221 2.69 13.37 -17.75
C GLN A 221 3.13 14.78 -18.18
N ALA A 222 4.43 15.02 -18.35
CA ALA A 222 4.94 16.29 -18.84
C ALA A 222 4.50 16.59 -20.28
N LEU A 223 4.48 15.59 -21.17
CA LEU A 223 3.98 15.73 -22.55
C LEU A 223 2.46 15.97 -22.58
N CYS A 224 1.68 15.27 -21.76
CA CYS A 224 0.23 15.44 -21.68
C CYS A 224 -0.17 16.81 -21.10
N ALA A 225 0.72 17.46 -20.33
CA ALA A 225 0.51 18.82 -19.84
C ALA A 225 0.68 19.90 -20.92
N LEU A 226 1.19 19.56 -22.11
CA LEU A 226 1.35 20.52 -23.21
C LEU A 226 -0.01 20.95 -23.77
N PRO A 227 -0.20 22.24 -24.12
CA PRO A 227 -1.46 22.72 -24.72
C PRO A 227 -1.86 21.95 -25.98
N ALA A 228 -0.89 21.63 -26.84
CA ALA A 228 -1.12 20.85 -28.04
C ALA A 228 -1.58 19.39 -27.77
N ALA A 229 -1.22 18.81 -26.62
CA ALA A 229 -1.72 17.50 -26.20
C ALA A 229 -3.22 17.54 -25.85
N GLN A 230 -3.69 18.67 -25.31
CA GLN A 230 -5.10 18.86 -24.97
C GLN A 230 -6.00 19.04 -26.21
N LEU A 231 -5.40 19.24 -27.39
CA LEU A 231 -6.09 19.36 -28.67
C LEU A 231 -6.07 18.05 -29.48
N LEU A 232 -5.62 16.95 -28.88
CA LEU A 232 -5.63 15.64 -29.54
C LEU A 232 -7.06 15.15 -29.77
N ASP A 233 -7.32 14.68 -30.98
CA ASP A 233 -8.58 14.06 -31.33
C ASP A 233 -8.78 12.70 -30.63
N VAL A 234 -10.02 12.23 -30.64
CA VAL A 234 -10.41 10.95 -30.02
C VAL A 234 -9.64 9.77 -30.63
N GLY A 235 -9.39 9.80 -31.94
CA GLY A 235 -8.68 8.75 -32.66
C GLY A 235 -7.22 8.61 -32.22
N SER A 236 -6.50 9.72 -32.13
CA SER A 236 -5.11 9.76 -31.68
C SER A 236 -5.00 9.37 -30.21
N ALA A 237 -5.88 9.88 -29.35
CA ALA A 237 -5.93 9.52 -27.94
C ALA A 237 -6.19 8.00 -27.75
N CYS A 238 -7.15 7.44 -28.50
CA CYS A 238 -7.45 6.01 -28.47
C CYS A 238 -6.24 5.17 -28.93
N SER A 239 -5.57 5.55 -30.03
CA SER A 239 -4.37 4.85 -30.51
C SER A 239 -3.22 4.88 -29.49
N LEU A 240 -3.00 6.03 -28.84
CA LEU A 240 -2.00 6.18 -27.78
C LEU A 240 -2.34 5.33 -26.56
N LEU A 241 -3.60 5.32 -26.12
CA LEU A 241 -4.05 4.48 -25.00
C LEU A 241 -3.93 2.99 -25.31
N GLN A 242 -4.24 2.56 -26.54
CA GLN A 242 -4.04 1.17 -26.97
C GLN A 242 -2.57 0.76 -26.87
N ARG A 243 -1.65 1.64 -27.28
CA ARG A 243 -0.21 1.37 -27.18
C ARG A 243 0.28 1.40 -25.73
N ALA A 244 -0.18 2.36 -24.93
CA ALA A 244 0.16 2.43 -23.51
C ALA A 244 -0.37 1.25 -22.71
N ALA A 245 -1.55 0.73 -23.06
CA ALA A 245 -2.11 -0.47 -22.44
C ALA A 245 -1.31 -1.74 -22.74
N GLN A 246 -0.57 -1.77 -23.85
CA GLN A 246 0.36 -2.85 -24.20
C GLN A 246 1.74 -2.67 -23.57
N HIS A 247 2.03 -1.49 -23.02
CA HIS A 247 3.31 -1.20 -22.38
C HIS A 247 3.38 -1.88 -21.00
N PRO A 248 4.54 -2.43 -20.60
CA PRO A 248 4.69 -3.14 -19.32
C PRO A 248 4.56 -2.22 -18.10
N ASP A 249 4.85 -0.92 -18.25
CA ASP A 249 4.69 0.08 -17.19
C ASP A 249 3.24 0.58 -17.12
N ALA A 250 2.56 0.23 -16.03
CA ALA A 250 1.17 0.62 -15.77
C ALA A 250 0.98 2.14 -15.61
N THR A 251 2.05 2.87 -15.26
CA THR A 251 1.98 4.32 -15.03
C THR A 251 1.83 5.13 -16.33
N ALA A 252 1.96 4.48 -17.49
CA ALA A 252 1.83 5.14 -18.79
C ALA A 252 0.39 5.50 -19.16
N VAL A 253 -0.61 4.76 -18.67
CA VAL A 253 -2.01 4.92 -19.06
C VAL A 253 -2.68 6.10 -18.35
N GLU A 254 -2.37 6.31 -17.07
CA GLU A 254 -3.03 7.33 -16.24
C GLU A 254 -2.91 8.77 -16.80
N PRO A 255 -1.73 9.26 -17.24
CA PRO A 255 -1.62 10.58 -17.85
C PRO A 255 -2.43 10.72 -19.15
N LEU A 256 -2.47 9.65 -19.96
CA LEU A 256 -3.18 9.64 -21.24
C LEU A 256 -4.70 9.63 -21.06
N CYS A 257 -5.20 9.01 -19.99
CA CYS A 257 -6.61 9.10 -19.62
C CYS A 257 -7.02 10.57 -19.35
N GLY A 258 -6.11 11.43 -18.92
CA GLY A 258 -6.36 12.85 -18.68
C GLY A 258 -6.53 13.72 -19.92
N LEU A 259 -6.28 13.19 -21.13
CA LEU A 259 -6.39 13.95 -22.38
C LEU A 259 -7.86 14.20 -22.76
N ALA A 260 -8.17 15.39 -23.28
CA ALA A 260 -9.52 15.74 -23.71
C ALA A 260 -10.11 14.74 -24.73
N GLY A 261 -9.31 14.28 -25.70
CA GLY A 261 -9.71 13.25 -26.65
C GLY A 261 -10.04 11.90 -26.00
N ALA A 262 -9.35 11.52 -24.91
CA ALA A 262 -9.66 10.31 -24.15
C ALA A 262 -10.98 10.45 -23.37
N GLN A 263 -11.24 11.63 -22.81
CA GLN A 263 -12.47 11.94 -22.08
C GLN A 263 -13.71 12.00 -23.00
N GLN A 264 -13.51 12.22 -24.30
CA GLN A 264 -14.56 12.28 -25.33
C GLN A 264 -14.75 10.96 -26.11
N MET A 265 -14.11 9.87 -25.66
CA MET A 265 -14.27 8.58 -26.32
C MET A 265 -15.73 8.10 -26.29
N ASP A 266 -16.13 7.38 -27.34
CA ASP A 266 -17.42 6.70 -27.37
C ASP A 266 -17.35 5.30 -26.74
N GLY A 267 -18.53 4.72 -26.49
CA GLY A 267 -18.67 3.39 -25.90
C GLY A 267 -17.98 2.30 -26.73
N SER A 268 -18.02 2.37 -28.06
CA SER A 268 -17.36 1.40 -28.95
C SER A 268 -15.84 1.43 -28.83
N SER A 269 -15.24 2.62 -28.79
CA SER A 269 -13.79 2.80 -28.72
C SER A 269 -13.25 2.31 -27.38
N ILE A 270 -13.93 2.64 -26.27
CA ILE A 270 -13.52 2.17 -24.94
C ILE A 270 -13.75 0.66 -24.78
N SER A 271 -14.82 0.10 -25.34
CA SER A 271 -15.03 -1.35 -25.37
C SER A 271 -13.92 -2.08 -26.13
N GLY A 272 -13.54 -1.58 -27.30
CA GLY A 272 -12.43 -2.12 -28.09
C GLY A 272 -11.09 -2.01 -27.35
N LEU A 273 -10.85 -0.88 -26.68
CA LEU A 273 -9.65 -0.65 -25.88
C LEU A 273 -9.57 -1.63 -24.70
N LEU A 274 -10.62 -1.74 -23.88
CA LEU A 274 -10.67 -2.66 -22.73
C LEU A 274 -10.52 -4.12 -23.17
N ALA A 275 -11.17 -4.53 -24.27
CA ALA A 275 -11.01 -5.86 -24.83
C ALA A 275 -9.56 -6.12 -25.30
N GLY A 276 -8.92 -5.13 -25.93
CA GLY A 276 -7.53 -5.18 -26.34
C GLY A 276 -6.56 -5.33 -25.17
N VAL A 277 -6.76 -4.56 -24.09
CA VAL A 277 -5.95 -4.63 -22.86
C VAL A 277 -6.01 -6.01 -22.22
N LEU A 278 -7.22 -6.59 -22.17
CA LEU A 278 -7.44 -7.93 -21.65
C LEU A 278 -6.76 -8.99 -22.51
N ALA A 279 -6.78 -8.82 -23.84
CA ALA A 279 -6.13 -9.73 -24.78
C ALA A 279 -4.60 -9.67 -24.70
N SER A 280 -4.02 -8.49 -24.44
CA SER A 280 -2.57 -8.34 -24.25
C SER A 280 -2.07 -8.77 -22.86
N GLY A 281 -2.99 -8.98 -21.90
CA GLY A 281 -2.63 -9.26 -20.51
C GLY A 281 -2.15 -8.03 -19.74
N GLY A 282 -2.49 -6.82 -20.18
CA GLY A 282 -2.10 -5.56 -19.53
C GLY A 282 -3.04 -5.14 -18.40
N CYS A 283 -3.39 -6.03 -17.48
CA CYS A 283 -4.54 -5.85 -16.59
C CYS A 283 -4.38 -4.74 -15.54
N THR A 284 -3.15 -4.35 -15.21
CA THR A 284 -2.85 -3.23 -14.29
C THR A 284 -3.38 -1.90 -14.79
N ASN A 285 -3.65 -1.76 -16.09
CA ASN A 285 -4.14 -0.55 -16.72
C ASN A 285 -5.67 -0.41 -16.66
N ILE A 286 -6.40 -1.49 -16.29
CA ILE A 286 -7.86 -1.50 -16.36
C ILE A 286 -8.46 -0.51 -15.37
N ASP A 287 -7.89 -0.38 -14.18
CA ASP A 287 -8.39 0.53 -13.15
C ASP A 287 -8.43 1.99 -13.64
N ALA A 288 -7.40 2.44 -14.36
CA ALA A 288 -7.36 3.79 -14.94
C ALA A 288 -8.35 3.94 -16.10
N LEU A 289 -8.51 2.91 -16.94
CA LEU A 289 -9.41 2.94 -18.08
C LEU A 289 -10.89 2.92 -17.68
N VAL A 290 -11.25 2.20 -16.62
CA VAL A 290 -12.65 2.18 -16.14
C VAL A 290 -13.07 3.52 -15.54
N GLN A 291 -12.14 4.41 -15.16
CA GLN A 291 -12.48 5.78 -14.72
C GLN A 291 -12.89 6.71 -15.86
N LEU A 292 -12.69 6.33 -17.13
CA LEU A 292 -13.08 7.16 -18.25
C LEU A 292 -14.61 7.27 -18.34
N PRO A 293 -15.17 8.46 -18.66
CA PRO A 293 -16.61 8.66 -18.77
C PRO A 293 -17.28 7.67 -19.74
N ALA A 294 -16.61 7.35 -20.84
CA ALA A 294 -17.06 6.37 -21.81
C ALA A 294 -17.22 4.96 -21.21
N ALA A 295 -16.31 4.55 -20.32
CA ALA A 295 -16.38 3.26 -19.62
C ALA A 295 -17.55 3.25 -18.62
N GLN A 296 -17.75 4.37 -17.91
CA GLN A 296 -18.86 4.55 -16.97
C GLN A 296 -20.23 4.57 -17.68
N ALA A 297 -20.27 5.00 -18.94
CA ALA A 297 -21.46 5.03 -19.79
C ALA A 297 -21.66 3.75 -20.63
N LEU A 298 -20.87 2.69 -20.40
CA LEU A 298 -21.10 1.41 -21.06
C LEU A 298 -22.48 0.85 -20.72
N ARG A 299 -23.05 0.08 -21.64
CA ARG A 299 -24.27 -0.70 -21.40
C ARG A 299 -23.94 -2.15 -21.08
N GLY A 300 -24.86 -2.84 -20.40
CA GLY A 300 -24.68 -4.26 -20.06
C GLY A 300 -24.29 -5.16 -21.25
N GLU A 301 -24.83 -4.90 -22.44
CA GLU A 301 -24.53 -5.67 -23.66
C GLU A 301 -23.07 -5.54 -24.12
N ALA A 302 -22.50 -4.34 -24.03
CA ALA A 302 -21.11 -4.07 -24.39
C ALA A 302 -20.14 -4.55 -23.30
N LEU A 303 -20.56 -4.51 -22.03
CA LEU A 303 -19.76 -4.98 -20.90
C LEU A 303 -19.61 -6.51 -20.91
N LEU A 304 -20.64 -7.26 -21.27
CA LEU A 304 -20.66 -8.72 -21.20
C LEU A 304 -19.46 -9.41 -21.89
N PRO A 305 -19.12 -9.14 -23.17
CA PRO A 305 -17.97 -9.78 -23.81
C PRO A 305 -16.63 -9.41 -23.15
N ILE A 306 -16.51 -8.18 -22.64
CA ILE A 306 -15.31 -7.67 -21.95
C ILE A 306 -15.15 -8.36 -20.59
N ALA A 307 -16.23 -8.43 -19.80
CA ALA A 307 -16.27 -9.14 -18.53
C ALA A 307 -16.01 -10.64 -18.73
N ALA A 308 -16.49 -11.24 -19.81
CA ALA A 308 -16.19 -12.63 -20.13
C ALA A 308 -14.70 -12.85 -20.45
N ALA A 309 -14.06 -11.91 -21.14
CA ALA A 309 -12.61 -11.96 -21.37
C ALA A 309 -11.82 -11.78 -20.06
N ALA A 310 -12.23 -10.84 -19.21
CA ALA A 310 -11.66 -10.65 -17.88
C ALA A 310 -11.81 -11.89 -16.98
N ALA A 311 -12.97 -12.54 -17.02
CA ALA A 311 -13.23 -13.78 -16.27
C ALA A 311 -12.33 -14.95 -16.71
N ARG A 312 -11.81 -14.93 -17.95
CA ARG A 312 -10.82 -15.90 -18.46
C ARG A 312 -9.38 -15.49 -18.17
N SER A 313 -9.14 -14.23 -17.82
CA SER A 313 -7.79 -13.75 -17.51
C SER A 313 -7.29 -14.42 -16.23
N LYS A 314 -5.98 -14.68 -16.19
CA LYS A 314 -5.30 -15.22 -15.00
C LYS A 314 -5.08 -14.17 -13.92
N GLU A 315 -5.34 -12.90 -14.23
CA GLU A 315 -5.15 -11.77 -13.32
C GLU A 315 -6.40 -11.49 -12.52
N VAL A 316 -6.22 -11.03 -11.28
CA VAL A 316 -7.30 -10.86 -10.28
C VAL A 316 -8.07 -9.56 -10.48
N GLN A 317 -7.39 -8.49 -10.89
CA GLN A 317 -7.93 -7.12 -10.90
C GLN A 317 -8.97 -6.80 -11.98
N PRO A 318 -8.87 -7.34 -13.22
CA PRO A 318 -9.74 -6.93 -14.31
C PRO A 318 -11.24 -7.05 -14.02
N LEU A 319 -11.67 -8.20 -13.53
CA LEU A 319 -13.08 -8.50 -13.41
C LEU A 319 -13.73 -7.68 -12.28
N PRO A 320 -13.18 -7.60 -11.06
CA PRO A 320 -13.70 -6.70 -10.03
C PRO A 320 -13.83 -5.25 -10.49
N ALA A 321 -12.82 -4.71 -11.21
CA ALA A 321 -12.86 -3.34 -11.72
C ALA A 321 -14.01 -3.13 -12.71
N LEU A 322 -14.21 -4.07 -13.64
CA LEU A 322 -15.30 -4.03 -14.61
C LEU A 322 -16.68 -4.22 -13.97
N LEU A 323 -16.79 -5.07 -12.94
CA LEU A 323 -18.04 -5.27 -12.20
C LEU A 323 -18.37 -4.08 -11.28
N GLY A 324 -17.43 -3.17 -11.06
CA GLY A 324 -17.66 -1.89 -10.39
C GLY A 324 -18.33 -0.83 -11.28
N LEU A 325 -18.43 -1.06 -12.60
CA LEU A 325 -19.08 -0.14 -13.52
C LEU A 325 -20.61 -0.14 -13.34
N PRO A 326 -21.30 1.00 -13.57
CA PRO A 326 -22.77 1.07 -13.53
C PRO A 326 -23.45 0.04 -14.43
N ALA A 327 -22.85 -0.22 -15.60
CA ALA A 327 -23.27 -1.24 -16.57
C ALA A 327 -23.39 -2.66 -15.97
N ALA A 328 -22.62 -2.96 -14.92
CA ALA A 328 -22.68 -4.26 -14.26
C ALA A 328 -24.00 -4.50 -13.51
N ALA A 329 -24.66 -3.43 -13.07
CA ALA A 329 -26.00 -3.52 -12.47
C ALA A 329 -27.10 -3.83 -13.50
N GLU A 330 -26.85 -3.54 -14.79
CA GLU A 330 -27.76 -3.87 -15.90
C GLU A 330 -27.62 -5.32 -16.38
N LEU A 331 -26.60 -6.05 -15.90
CA LEU A 331 -26.38 -7.44 -16.30
C LEU A 331 -27.53 -8.33 -15.78
N ALA A 332 -28.34 -8.84 -16.71
CA ALA A 332 -29.38 -9.81 -16.40
C ALA A 332 -28.80 -11.10 -15.80
N GLY A 333 -29.61 -11.84 -15.03
CA GLY A 333 -29.19 -13.10 -14.40
C GLY A 333 -28.59 -14.10 -15.40
N ALA A 334 -29.10 -14.18 -16.63
CA ALA A 334 -28.55 -15.04 -17.69
C ALA A 334 -27.13 -14.62 -18.15
N ALA A 335 -26.83 -13.32 -18.12
CA ALA A 335 -25.49 -12.80 -18.42
C ALA A 335 -24.51 -13.17 -17.30
N ILE A 336 -24.94 -13.05 -16.03
CA ILE A 336 -24.15 -13.50 -14.87
C ILE A 336 -23.95 -15.01 -14.89
N ASP A 337 -24.96 -15.81 -15.26
CA ASP A 337 -24.81 -17.26 -15.45
C ASP A 337 -23.73 -17.59 -16.48
N THR A 338 -23.67 -16.81 -17.56
CA THR A 338 -22.66 -16.98 -18.60
C THR A 338 -21.27 -16.64 -18.07
N LEU A 339 -21.11 -15.53 -17.35
CA LEU A 339 -19.85 -15.13 -16.73
C LEU A 339 -19.38 -16.12 -15.65
N LEU A 340 -20.30 -16.64 -14.83
CA LEU A 340 -20.01 -17.64 -13.82
C LEU A 340 -19.54 -18.95 -14.44
N ARG A 341 -20.17 -19.41 -15.54
CA ARG A 341 -19.69 -20.59 -16.29
C ARG A 341 -18.28 -20.38 -16.84
N VAL A 342 -18.03 -19.23 -17.46
CA VAL A 342 -16.70 -18.88 -18.00
C VAL A 342 -15.63 -18.85 -16.89
N ALA A 343 -15.91 -18.18 -15.76
CA ALA A 343 -14.99 -18.14 -14.63
C ALA A 343 -14.77 -19.55 -14.05
N THR A 344 -15.84 -20.34 -13.93
CA THR A 344 -15.81 -21.73 -13.42
C THR A 344 -14.98 -22.65 -14.29
N ASP A 345 -15.08 -22.54 -15.62
CA ASP A 345 -14.24 -23.31 -16.52
C ASP A 345 -12.77 -22.87 -16.41
N ALA A 346 -12.50 -21.58 -16.25
CA ALA A 346 -11.15 -21.08 -16.02
C ALA A 346 -10.56 -21.51 -14.65
N VAL A 347 -11.38 -21.66 -13.60
CA VAL A 347 -11.01 -22.28 -12.31
C VAL A 347 -10.49 -23.71 -12.54
N ARG A 348 -11.11 -24.48 -13.44
CA ARG A 348 -10.70 -25.87 -13.75
C ARG A 348 -9.32 -25.93 -14.42
N HIS A 349 -8.93 -24.87 -15.12
CA HIS A 349 -7.64 -24.75 -15.83
C HIS A 349 -6.49 -24.19 -15.00
N GLY A 350 -6.63 -23.97 -13.68
CA GLY A 350 -5.44 -23.77 -12.84
C GLY A 350 -5.05 -22.32 -12.51
N GLY A 351 -5.86 -21.28 -12.80
CA GLY A 351 -5.62 -19.92 -12.23
C GLY A 351 -6.34 -19.64 -10.88
N SER A 352 -5.63 -19.19 -9.85
CA SER A 352 -6.19 -18.90 -8.50
C SER A 352 -7.06 -17.64 -8.50
N ALA A 353 -6.79 -16.70 -9.41
CA ALA A 353 -7.57 -15.48 -9.61
C ALA A 353 -9.06 -15.74 -9.87
N HIS A 354 -9.37 -16.86 -10.52
CA HIS A 354 -10.74 -17.20 -10.88
C HIS A 354 -11.65 -17.46 -9.67
N VAL A 355 -11.09 -17.81 -8.50
CA VAL A 355 -11.87 -17.90 -7.26
C VAL A 355 -12.39 -16.51 -6.88
N LEU A 356 -11.54 -15.49 -6.93
CA LEU A 356 -11.92 -14.10 -6.67
C LEU A 356 -12.90 -13.58 -7.74
N HIS A 357 -12.75 -14.02 -8.99
CA HIS A 357 -13.73 -13.72 -10.05
C HIS A 357 -15.13 -14.24 -9.73
N VAL A 358 -15.23 -15.50 -9.27
CA VAL A 358 -16.51 -16.08 -8.83
C VAL A 358 -17.09 -15.26 -7.67
N SER A 359 -16.28 -14.88 -6.68
CA SER A 359 -16.73 -14.03 -5.57
C SER A 359 -17.28 -12.68 -6.05
N ALA A 360 -16.56 -12.03 -6.98
CA ALA A 360 -16.95 -10.72 -7.49
C ALA A 360 -18.27 -10.80 -8.27
N LEU A 361 -18.46 -11.84 -9.08
CA LEU A 361 -19.70 -12.07 -9.83
C LEU A 361 -20.91 -12.29 -8.90
N ILE A 362 -20.74 -13.05 -7.82
CA ILE A 362 -21.80 -13.31 -6.83
C ILE A 362 -22.16 -12.04 -6.06
N ALA A 363 -21.20 -11.15 -5.82
CA ALA A 363 -21.42 -9.89 -5.13
C ALA A 363 -22.21 -8.87 -5.98
N THR A 364 -22.33 -9.07 -7.29
CA THR A 364 -23.13 -8.19 -8.14
C THR A 364 -24.63 -8.33 -7.89
N PRO A 365 -25.44 -7.29 -8.14
CA PRO A 365 -26.91 -7.38 -8.02
C PRO A 365 -27.50 -8.53 -8.85
N GLY A 366 -26.98 -8.75 -10.06
CA GLY A 366 -27.38 -9.86 -10.93
C GLY A 366 -26.96 -11.24 -10.41
N GLY A 367 -25.96 -11.32 -9.53
CA GLY A 367 -25.54 -12.55 -8.85
C GLY A 367 -26.67 -13.18 -8.03
N ALA A 368 -27.53 -12.36 -7.43
CA ALA A 368 -28.73 -12.82 -6.74
C ALA A 368 -29.84 -13.30 -7.68
N ALA A 369 -29.72 -13.10 -9.00
CA ALA A 369 -30.64 -13.62 -10.01
C ALA A 369 -30.08 -14.83 -10.78
N ALA A 370 -28.81 -15.21 -10.52
CA ALA A 370 -28.17 -16.37 -11.15
C ALA A 370 -28.94 -17.67 -10.86
N SER A 371 -28.84 -18.62 -11.79
CA SER A 371 -29.42 -19.95 -11.64
C SER A 371 -28.71 -20.73 -10.53
N THR A 372 -29.50 -21.43 -9.72
CA THR A 372 -29.01 -22.30 -8.63
C THR A 372 -28.01 -23.32 -9.16
N ASP A 373 -28.25 -23.90 -10.34
CA ASP A 373 -27.38 -24.90 -10.96
C ASP A 373 -25.99 -24.35 -11.26
N VAL A 374 -25.93 -23.09 -11.72
CA VAL A 374 -24.67 -22.42 -12.07
C VAL A 374 -23.89 -22.04 -10.81
N LEU A 375 -24.58 -21.56 -9.78
CA LEU A 375 -23.98 -21.26 -8.47
C LEU A 375 -23.41 -22.53 -7.82
N LEU A 376 -24.15 -23.64 -7.88
CA LEU A 376 -23.71 -24.93 -7.34
C LEU A 376 -22.51 -25.48 -8.13
N ALA A 377 -22.54 -25.37 -9.46
CA ALA A 377 -21.41 -25.75 -10.32
C ALA A 377 -20.15 -24.93 -10.02
N ALA A 378 -20.31 -23.61 -9.81
CA ALA A 378 -19.22 -22.72 -9.44
C ALA A 378 -18.63 -23.09 -8.06
N LEU A 379 -19.49 -23.33 -7.07
CA LEU A 379 -19.10 -23.78 -5.73
C LEU A 379 -18.28 -25.08 -5.79
N LEU A 380 -18.80 -26.08 -6.51
CA LEU A 380 -18.13 -27.36 -6.69
C LEU A 380 -16.77 -27.21 -7.40
N ALA A 381 -16.65 -26.32 -8.37
CA ALA A 381 -15.37 -26.09 -9.04
C ALA A 381 -14.33 -25.44 -8.12
N VAL A 382 -14.74 -24.47 -7.30
CA VAL A 382 -13.87 -23.84 -6.29
C VAL A 382 -13.39 -24.89 -5.28
N ILE A 383 -14.31 -25.71 -4.73
CA ILE A 383 -13.98 -26.81 -3.80
C ILE A 383 -13.09 -27.86 -4.48
N ARG A 384 -13.31 -28.16 -5.76
CA ARG A 384 -12.50 -29.11 -6.53
C ARG A 384 -11.08 -28.63 -6.75
N ARG A 385 -10.90 -27.37 -7.06
CA ARG A 385 -9.58 -26.76 -7.27
C ARG A 385 -8.75 -26.76 -5.99
N SER A 386 -9.36 -26.35 -4.88
CA SER A 386 -8.75 -26.31 -3.55
C SER A 386 -8.00 -27.58 -3.13
N SER A 387 -8.39 -28.76 -3.62
CA SER A 387 -7.69 -30.02 -3.28
C SER A 387 -6.44 -30.30 -4.08
N ARG A 388 -6.25 -29.66 -5.24
CA ARG A 388 -5.09 -29.93 -6.09
C ARG A 388 -3.85 -29.14 -5.66
N GLY A 389 -4.03 -28.08 -4.85
CA GLY A 389 -2.94 -27.24 -4.34
C GLY A 389 -2.20 -27.87 -3.15
N GLY A 390 -1.58 -29.04 -3.35
CA GLY A 390 -0.63 -29.59 -2.39
C GLY A 390 0.68 -28.79 -2.41
N SER A 391 1.05 -28.18 -1.29
CA SER A 391 2.44 -27.83 -0.95
C SER A 391 3.20 -26.78 -1.79
N SER A 392 2.55 -25.85 -2.52
CA SER A 392 3.28 -24.68 -3.05
C SER A 392 3.18 -23.50 -2.07
N GLY A 393 4.31 -22.92 -1.67
CA GLY A 393 4.47 -21.91 -0.59
C GLY A 393 3.69 -20.58 -0.65
N TYR A 394 2.67 -20.45 -1.50
CA TYR A 394 1.75 -19.30 -1.57
C TYR A 394 0.38 -19.60 -0.89
N GLN A 395 0.37 -20.33 0.23
CA GLN A 395 -0.88 -20.81 0.85
C GLN A 395 -1.73 -19.72 1.55
N GLY A 396 -1.13 -18.60 1.99
CA GLY A 396 -1.83 -17.60 2.82
C GLY A 396 -3.02 -16.92 2.13
N TYR A 397 -2.83 -16.39 0.92
CA TYR A 397 -3.85 -15.59 0.23
C TYR A 397 -4.95 -16.44 -0.42
N SER A 398 -4.61 -17.64 -0.91
CA SER A 398 -5.58 -18.53 -1.58
C SER A 398 -6.63 -19.07 -0.61
N GLY A 399 -6.22 -19.47 0.60
CA GLY A 399 -7.15 -20.07 1.58
C GLY A 399 -8.13 -19.07 2.19
N ALA A 400 -7.79 -17.78 2.26
CA ALA A 400 -8.72 -16.74 2.70
C ALA A 400 -9.78 -16.45 1.63
N ALA A 401 -9.34 -16.27 0.37
CA ALA A 401 -10.22 -16.05 -0.76
C ALA A 401 -11.25 -17.18 -0.91
N GLU A 402 -10.80 -18.43 -0.88
CA GLU A 402 -11.67 -19.61 -0.99
C GLU A 402 -12.73 -19.66 0.11
N CYS A 403 -12.37 -19.34 1.36
CA CYS A 403 -13.34 -19.26 2.45
C CYS A 403 -14.37 -18.15 2.25
N ILE A 404 -13.94 -16.96 1.79
CA ILE A 404 -14.86 -15.85 1.49
C ILE A 404 -15.86 -16.26 0.40
N VAL A 405 -15.38 -16.89 -0.67
CA VAL A 405 -16.24 -17.31 -1.79
C VAL A 405 -17.24 -18.36 -1.35
N MET A 406 -16.80 -19.36 -0.60
CA MET A 406 -17.71 -20.40 -0.09
C MET A 406 -18.75 -19.80 0.85
N SER A 407 -18.36 -18.88 1.74
CA SER A 407 -19.29 -18.21 2.66
C SER A 407 -20.32 -17.41 1.88
N SER A 408 -19.89 -16.59 0.91
CA SER A 408 -20.76 -15.80 0.05
C SER A 408 -21.71 -16.66 -0.78
N LEU A 409 -21.22 -17.77 -1.34
CA LEU A 409 -22.06 -18.75 -2.06
C LEU A 409 -23.11 -19.38 -1.16
N CYS A 410 -22.73 -19.82 0.04
CA CYS A 410 -23.66 -20.39 1.00
C CYS A 410 -24.71 -19.37 1.42
N CYS A 411 -24.32 -18.14 1.73
CA CYS A 411 -25.25 -17.06 2.06
C CYS A 411 -26.20 -16.75 0.91
N LEU A 412 -25.73 -16.76 -0.34
CA LEU A 412 -26.58 -16.46 -1.49
C LEU A 412 -27.57 -17.60 -1.77
N LEU A 413 -27.14 -18.86 -1.65
CA LEU A 413 -28.03 -20.03 -1.71
C LEU A 413 -29.08 -20.01 -0.58
N ALA A 414 -28.68 -19.60 0.63
CA ALA A 414 -29.61 -19.44 1.76
C ALA A 414 -30.69 -18.39 1.47
N ARG A 415 -30.27 -17.23 0.93
CA ARG A 415 -31.14 -16.08 0.68
C ARG A 415 -32.15 -16.33 -0.42
N GLN A 416 -31.79 -17.09 -1.45
CA GLN A 416 -32.71 -17.34 -2.55
C GLN A 416 -33.90 -18.23 -2.16
N GLN A 417 -33.88 -18.91 -1.00
CA GLN A 417 -34.93 -19.85 -0.56
C GLN A 417 -35.38 -20.85 -1.65
N ARG A 418 -34.52 -21.11 -2.64
CA ARG A 418 -34.85 -22.04 -3.73
C ARG A 418 -34.66 -23.46 -3.23
N ASP A 419 -35.43 -24.38 -3.81
CA ASP A 419 -35.37 -25.82 -3.55
C ASP A 419 -34.02 -26.39 -4.00
N VAL A 420 -32.96 -26.12 -3.25
CA VAL A 420 -31.71 -26.89 -3.37
C VAL A 420 -32.04 -28.29 -2.88
N ARG A 421 -31.98 -29.27 -3.77
CA ARG A 421 -32.27 -30.66 -3.42
C ARG A 421 -31.29 -31.12 -2.36
N ALA A 422 -31.79 -31.73 -1.28
CA ALA A 422 -30.94 -32.24 -0.20
C ALA A 422 -29.79 -33.13 -0.69
N ALA A 423 -30.00 -33.88 -1.78
CA ALA A 423 -28.98 -34.70 -2.43
C ALA A 423 -27.80 -33.89 -3.02
N GLU A 424 -28.06 -32.72 -3.59
CA GLU A 424 -27.02 -31.84 -4.15
C GLU A 424 -26.21 -31.19 -3.03
N LEU A 425 -26.90 -30.73 -1.97
CA LEU A 425 -26.26 -30.20 -0.77
C LEU A 425 -25.38 -31.26 -0.09
N ALA A 426 -25.86 -32.50 0.01
CA ALA A 426 -25.08 -33.62 0.54
C ALA A 426 -23.81 -33.88 -0.28
N GLY A 427 -23.90 -33.84 -1.62
CA GLY A 427 -22.73 -34.00 -2.49
C GLY A 427 -21.69 -32.89 -2.33
N VAL A 428 -22.12 -31.64 -2.14
CA VAL A 428 -21.23 -30.49 -1.86
C VAL A 428 -20.57 -30.65 -0.48
N LEU A 429 -21.34 -31.00 0.54
CA LEU A 429 -20.84 -31.25 1.89
C LEU A 429 -19.82 -32.39 1.91
N GLN A 430 -20.10 -33.50 1.25
CA GLN A 430 -19.20 -34.65 1.19
C GLN A 430 -17.89 -34.30 0.45
N ALA A 431 -17.97 -33.48 -0.61
CA ALA A 431 -16.80 -32.97 -1.31
C ALA A 431 -15.96 -31.99 -0.47
N ALA A 432 -16.60 -31.16 0.37
CA ALA A 432 -15.92 -30.27 1.31
C ALA A 432 -15.31 -31.02 2.50
N HIS A 433 -16.04 -32.01 3.04
CA HIS A 433 -15.67 -32.89 4.14
C HIS A 433 -14.40 -33.71 3.81
N GLY A 434 -14.39 -34.41 2.67
CA GLY A 434 -13.21 -35.17 2.23
C GLY A 434 -11.93 -34.34 2.03
N LYS A 435 -12.03 -33.00 2.11
CA LYS A 435 -10.93 -32.06 1.86
C LYS A 435 -10.57 -31.19 3.06
N ARG A 436 -11.08 -31.50 4.26
CA ARG A 436 -10.65 -30.82 5.48
C ARG A 436 -10.95 -29.30 5.49
N ARG A 437 -12.14 -28.93 5.01
CA ARG A 437 -12.54 -27.52 4.77
C ARG A 437 -13.59 -27.07 5.79
N CYS A 438 -13.22 -27.03 7.07
CA CYS A 438 -14.17 -26.83 8.18
C CYS A 438 -15.07 -25.60 8.03
N GLY A 439 -14.54 -24.47 7.57
CA GLY A 439 -15.33 -23.24 7.40
C GLY A 439 -16.42 -23.35 6.33
N ALA A 440 -16.18 -24.10 5.25
CA ALA A 440 -17.18 -24.36 4.21
C ALA A 440 -18.33 -25.19 4.76
N VAL A 441 -17.94 -26.29 5.42
CA VAL A 441 -18.84 -27.24 6.05
C VAL A 441 -19.72 -26.53 7.06
N TRP A 442 -19.15 -25.63 7.86
CA TRP A 442 -19.89 -24.83 8.83
C TRP A 442 -20.97 -23.96 8.20
N HIS A 443 -20.65 -23.18 7.16
CA HIS A 443 -21.64 -22.33 6.49
C HIS A 443 -22.71 -23.12 5.73
N LEU A 444 -22.38 -24.30 5.21
CA LEU A 444 -23.36 -25.19 4.58
C LEU A 444 -24.34 -25.76 5.60
N LEU A 445 -23.89 -26.02 6.84
CA LEU A 445 -24.75 -26.46 7.95
C LEU A 445 -25.66 -25.34 8.50
N GLU A 446 -25.43 -24.07 8.16
CA GLU A 446 -26.34 -22.97 8.50
C GLU A 446 -27.58 -22.91 7.60
N LEU A 447 -27.57 -23.59 6.45
CA LEU A 447 -28.69 -23.60 5.50
C LEU A 447 -29.93 -24.28 6.10
N PRO A 448 -31.16 -23.77 5.87
CA PRO A 448 -32.39 -24.43 6.32
C PRO A 448 -32.50 -25.89 5.86
N GLN A 449 -32.03 -26.17 4.64
CA GLN A 449 -32.02 -27.50 4.02
C GLN A 449 -31.05 -28.46 4.70
N ALA A 450 -30.11 -27.97 5.51
CA ALA A 450 -29.25 -28.82 6.32
C ALA A 450 -30.05 -29.65 7.34
N MET A 451 -31.27 -29.21 7.70
CA MET A 451 -32.16 -29.98 8.57
C MET A 451 -32.71 -31.27 7.91
N GLN A 452 -32.58 -31.41 6.60
CA GLN A 452 -33.01 -32.60 5.84
C GLN A 452 -31.85 -33.55 5.55
N LEU A 453 -30.63 -33.23 6.02
CA LEU A 453 -29.47 -34.08 5.82
C LEU A 453 -29.48 -35.26 6.80
N PRO A 454 -28.90 -36.41 6.42
CA PRO A 454 -28.71 -37.52 7.35
C PRO A 454 -27.89 -37.07 8.57
N GLU A 455 -28.35 -37.43 9.77
CA GLU A 455 -27.68 -37.11 11.04
C GLU A 455 -26.21 -37.53 11.04
N THR A 456 -25.90 -38.69 10.47
CA THR A 456 -24.54 -39.23 10.35
C THR A 456 -23.61 -38.32 9.55
N LEU A 457 -24.09 -37.78 8.43
CA LEU A 457 -23.30 -36.85 7.60
C LEU A 457 -23.04 -35.54 8.33
N VAL A 458 -24.02 -35.03 9.06
CA VAL A 458 -23.88 -33.80 9.87
C VAL A 458 -22.91 -34.04 11.03
N ALA A 459 -23.02 -35.17 11.72
CA ALA A 459 -22.13 -35.56 12.81
C ALA A 459 -20.68 -35.69 12.34
N ASP A 460 -20.42 -36.43 11.26
CA ASP A 460 -19.07 -36.60 10.69
C ASP A 460 -18.45 -35.24 10.29
N CYS A 461 -19.25 -34.38 9.66
CA CYS A 461 -18.85 -33.03 9.28
C CYS A 461 -18.45 -32.16 10.48
N VAL A 462 -19.22 -32.19 11.57
CA VAL A 462 -18.96 -31.41 12.79
C VAL A 462 -17.77 -31.99 13.56
N GLU A 463 -17.63 -33.30 13.62
CA GLU A 463 -16.49 -33.97 14.27
C GLU A 463 -15.17 -33.58 13.62
N GLN A 464 -15.13 -33.57 12.29
CA GLN A 464 -13.93 -33.17 11.57
C GLN A 464 -13.59 -31.68 11.78
N VAL A 465 -14.59 -30.79 11.80
CA VAL A 465 -14.40 -29.37 12.14
C VAL A 465 -13.77 -29.20 13.54
N LEU A 466 -14.20 -30.02 14.50
CA LEU A 466 -13.65 -30.06 15.86
C LEU A 466 -12.18 -30.52 15.86
N GLN A 467 -11.88 -31.59 15.12
CA GLN A 467 -10.54 -32.19 15.07
C GLN A 467 -9.51 -31.26 14.41
N GLU A 468 -9.87 -30.60 13.32
CA GLU A 468 -8.94 -29.78 12.51
C GLU A 468 -8.64 -28.39 13.12
N GLY A 469 -9.41 -27.93 14.10
CA GLY A 469 -9.03 -26.78 14.94
C GLY A 469 -8.84 -25.48 14.16
N THR A 470 -9.80 -25.04 13.36
CA THR A 470 -9.64 -23.78 12.63
C THR A 470 -9.60 -22.60 13.61
N GLY A 471 -8.46 -21.91 13.73
CA GLY A 471 -8.30 -20.62 14.44
C GLY A 471 -9.08 -19.45 13.83
N ARG A 472 -10.15 -19.70 13.05
CA ARG A 472 -10.98 -18.69 12.39
C ARG A 472 -12.30 -18.48 13.15
N HIS A 473 -12.83 -17.26 13.03
CA HIS A 473 -14.01 -16.76 13.73
C HIS A 473 -15.26 -17.59 13.39
N ILE A 474 -15.79 -18.38 14.35
CA ILE A 474 -17.09 -19.07 14.23
C ILE A 474 -18.18 -18.10 14.74
N PRO A 475 -19.15 -17.66 13.90
CA PRO A 475 -20.05 -16.59 14.28
C PRO A 475 -21.32 -17.02 15.05
N MET A 476 -21.91 -18.22 14.86
CA MET A 476 -23.08 -18.74 15.61
C MET A 476 -23.26 -20.28 15.45
N ALA A 477 -24.22 -20.87 16.17
CA ALA A 477 -24.64 -22.27 16.08
C ALA A 477 -25.37 -22.59 14.76
N PRO A 478 -24.86 -23.50 13.90
CA PRO A 478 -25.51 -23.84 12.65
C PRO A 478 -26.83 -24.57 12.88
N ARG A 479 -27.84 -24.23 12.06
CA ARG A 479 -29.19 -24.83 12.12
C ARG A 479 -29.17 -26.35 11.97
N GLY A 480 -28.22 -26.89 11.20
CA GLY A 480 -28.03 -28.34 11.03
C GLY A 480 -27.70 -29.08 12.33
N LEU A 481 -27.18 -28.41 13.37
CA LEU A 481 -26.92 -29.05 14.67
C LEU A 481 -28.20 -29.48 15.38
N HIS A 482 -29.36 -28.92 15.03
CA HIS A 482 -30.64 -29.33 15.60
C HIS A 482 -31.10 -30.72 15.13
N VAL A 483 -30.47 -31.28 14.09
CA VAL A 483 -30.72 -32.66 13.63
C VAL A 483 -29.97 -33.69 14.48
N LEU A 484 -28.96 -33.25 15.24
CA LEU A 484 -28.13 -34.15 16.04
C LEU A 484 -28.91 -34.65 17.26
N SER A 485 -28.91 -35.97 17.45
CA SER A 485 -29.39 -36.58 18.68
C SER A 485 -28.52 -36.17 19.88
N PRO A 486 -29.07 -36.24 21.11
CA PRO A 486 -28.29 -36.00 22.33
C PRO A 486 -27.01 -36.85 22.39
N ALA A 487 -27.05 -38.09 21.91
CA ALA A 487 -25.90 -39.00 21.87
C ALA A 487 -24.80 -38.50 20.92
N SER A 488 -25.14 -38.01 19.74
CA SER A 488 -24.18 -37.42 18.80
C SER A 488 -23.59 -36.12 19.34
N ILE A 489 -24.38 -35.29 20.03
CA ILE A 489 -23.88 -34.08 20.70
C ILE A 489 -22.86 -34.44 21.79
N GLU A 490 -23.11 -35.51 22.57
CA GLU A 490 -22.16 -35.99 23.58
C GLU A 490 -20.85 -36.49 22.96
N GLN A 491 -20.93 -37.27 21.88
CA GLN A 491 -19.75 -37.76 21.17
C GLN A 491 -18.91 -36.61 20.60
N LEU A 492 -19.56 -35.59 20.03
CA LEU A 492 -18.89 -34.40 19.48
C LEU A 492 -18.24 -33.54 20.57
N LEU A 493 -18.92 -33.36 21.72
CA LEU A 493 -18.34 -32.67 22.88
C LEU A 493 -17.12 -33.42 23.42
N ALA A 494 -17.20 -34.75 23.51
CA ALA A 494 -16.08 -35.59 23.93
C ALA A 494 -14.92 -35.55 22.92
N ALA A 495 -15.20 -35.49 21.62
CA ALA A 495 -14.19 -35.33 20.57
C ALA A 495 -13.51 -33.95 20.63
N GLY A 496 -14.29 -32.87 20.80
CA GLY A 496 -13.76 -31.51 20.93
C GLY A 496 -12.83 -31.32 22.13
N LEU A 497 -13.22 -31.87 23.29
CA LEU A 497 -12.40 -31.82 24.51
C LEU A 497 -11.10 -32.61 24.36
N ARG A 498 -11.15 -33.81 23.75
CA ARG A 498 -9.96 -34.63 23.45
C ARG A 498 -9.01 -33.93 22.47
N ALA A 499 -9.56 -33.28 21.44
CA ALA A 499 -8.77 -32.52 20.47
C ALA A 499 -8.10 -31.29 21.11
N SER A 500 -8.77 -30.66 22.09
CA SER A 500 -8.21 -29.54 22.85
C SER A 500 -7.07 -29.96 23.77
N THR A 501 -7.20 -31.08 24.49
CA THR A 501 -6.16 -31.55 25.42
C THR A 501 -4.94 -32.13 24.70
N ALA A 502 -5.11 -32.78 23.54
CA ALA A 502 -4.02 -33.31 22.74
C ALA A 502 -3.07 -32.22 22.17
N ALA A 503 -3.58 -31.00 21.95
CA ALA A 503 -2.77 -29.88 21.45
C ALA A 503 -1.84 -29.26 22.52
N SER A 504 -2.13 -29.49 23.80
CA SER A 504 -1.39 -28.93 24.94
C SER A 504 -0.33 -29.88 25.53
N ALA A 505 -0.11 -31.05 24.92
CA ALA A 505 0.92 -31.99 25.39
C ALA A 505 2.33 -31.47 25.07
N PRO A 506 3.26 -31.39 26.04
CA PRO A 506 4.61 -30.90 25.80
C PRO A 506 5.36 -31.84 24.85
N HIS A 507 5.90 -31.27 23.76
CA HIS A 507 6.79 -31.99 22.85
C HIS A 507 8.05 -32.46 23.62
N PRO A 508 8.46 -33.74 23.56
CA PRO A 508 9.68 -34.18 24.20
C PRO A 508 10.88 -33.46 23.55
N GLN A 509 11.62 -32.71 24.37
CA GLN A 509 12.86 -32.05 23.99
C GLN A 509 14.00 -33.07 23.97
N ASP A 510 14.47 -33.41 22.77
CA ASP A 510 15.73 -34.12 22.59
C ASP A 510 16.89 -33.12 22.34
N GLY A 511 17.91 -33.20 23.19
CA GLY A 511 19.32 -33.00 22.82
C GLY A 511 19.88 -31.56 22.75
N PRO A 512 21.02 -31.27 23.41
CA PRO A 512 21.70 -29.99 23.31
C PRO A 512 22.77 -30.03 22.20
N HIS A 513 22.46 -29.54 21.01
CA HIS A 513 23.48 -28.95 20.11
C HIS A 513 22.86 -27.83 19.27
N ALA A 514 23.57 -26.70 19.26
CA ALA A 514 23.16 -25.43 18.71
C ALA A 514 23.13 -25.44 17.17
N ASP A 515 22.03 -24.95 16.60
CA ASP A 515 22.06 -23.92 15.55
C ASP A 515 20.72 -23.18 15.52
N THR A 516 20.80 -21.86 15.41
CA THR A 516 19.72 -20.90 15.66
C THR A 516 18.75 -20.85 14.47
N GLN A 517 17.77 -21.75 14.44
CA GLN A 517 16.52 -21.55 13.72
C GLN A 517 15.42 -21.19 14.73
N HIS A 518 14.88 -19.98 14.61
CA HIS A 518 13.67 -19.59 15.35
C HIS A 518 12.49 -20.42 14.84
N SER A 519 12.21 -21.54 15.52
CA SER A 519 10.93 -22.23 15.38
C SER A 519 9.83 -21.30 15.92
N SER A 520 8.90 -20.94 15.04
CA SER A 520 7.69 -20.22 15.42
C SER A 520 6.90 -21.07 16.42
N PRO A 521 6.48 -20.55 17.59
CA PRO A 521 5.52 -21.26 18.42
C PRO A 521 4.20 -21.45 17.64
N ALA A 522 3.53 -22.57 17.89
CA ALA A 522 2.33 -23.02 17.19
C ALA A 522 1.26 -21.91 17.04
N GLU A 523 0.60 -21.89 15.89
CA GLU A 523 -0.49 -20.96 15.55
C GLU A 523 -1.66 -21.00 16.55
N PRO A 524 -2.44 -19.90 16.69
CA PRO A 524 -3.54 -19.78 17.66
C PRO A 524 -4.77 -20.60 17.22
N CYS A 525 -4.74 -21.92 17.44
CA CYS A 525 -5.86 -22.84 17.19
C CYS A 525 -6.93 -22.85 18.31
N SER A 526 -6.76 -22.08 19.39
CA SER A 526 -7.62 -22.16 20.58
C SER A 526 -8.96 -21.41 20.44
N THR A 527 -9.01 -20.25 19.78
CA THR A 527 -10.22 -19.38 19.75
C THR A 527 -11.42 -20.05 19.07
N GLY A 528 -11.20 -20.73 17.94
CA GLY A 528 -12.28 -21.38 17.18
C GLY A 528 -12.88 -22.56 17.95
N ARG A 529 -12.04 -23.39 18.57
CA ARG A 529 -12.47 -24.53 19.39
C ARG A 529 -13.31 -24.11 20.59
N LEU A 530 -13.01 -22.96 21.18
CA LEU A 530 -13.72 -22.44 22.35
C LEU A 530 -15.10 -21.90 22.03
N ARG A 531 -15.25 -21.20 20.91
CA ARG A 531 -16.58 -20.74 20.47
C ARG A 531 -17.46 -21.89 20.03
N LEU A 532 -16.86 -22.92 19.46
CA LEU A 532 -17.57 -24.15 19.13
C LEU A 532 -18.08 -24.86 20.39
N LEU A 533 -17.26 -24.90 21.44
CA LEU A 533 -17.69 -25.37 22.77
C LEU A 533 -18.78 -24.47 23.38
N MET A 534 -18.71 -23.14 23.24
CA MET A 534 -19.80 -22.22 23.65
C MET A 534 -21.12 -22.59 22.96
N VAL A 535 -21.08 -22.71 21.63
CA VAL A 535 -22.22 -23.08 20.79
C VAL A 535 -22.83 -24.42 21.21
N LEU A 536 -21.99 -25.42 21.46
CA LEU A 536 -22.46 -26.75 21.89
C LEU A 536 -23.04 -26.73 23.30
N CYS A 537 -22.55 -25.86 24.19
CA CYS A 537 -23.08 -25.66 25.55
C CYS A 537 -24.38 -24.85 25.58
N GLU A 538 -24.63 -24.00 24.57
CA GLU A 538 -25.87 -23.23 24.44
C GLU A 538 -27.04 -24.07 23.88
N LEU A 539 -26.78 -25.28 23.35
CA LEU A 539 -27.84 -26.16 22.86
C LEU A 539 -28.78 -26.58 24.02
N PRO A 540 -30.11 -26.58 23.82
CA PRO A 540 -31.07 -26.96 24.86
C PRO A 540 -30.80 -28.34 25.49
N ALA A 541 -30.29 -29.29 24.71
CA ALA A 541 -29.91 -30.62 25.17
C ALA A 541 -28.68 -30.62 26.11
N ALA A 542 -27.78 -29.64 25.99
CA ALA A 542 -26.59 -29.51 26.84
C ALA A 542 -26.89 -28.79 28.17
N GLN A 543 -27.89 -27.90 28.18
CA GLN A 543 -28.32 -27.17 29.38
C GLN A 543 -29.02 -28.05 30.44
N GLN A 544 -29.46 -29.25 30.07
CA GLN A 544 -30.11 -30.20 30.99
C GLN A 544 -29.11 -31.09 31.77
N ARG A 545 -27.80 -30.78 31.72
CA ARG A 545 -26.76 -31.63 32.33
C ARG A 545 -26.68 -31.51 33.86
N PRO A 546 -26.37 -32.61 34.56
CA PRO A 546 -26.08 -32.58 35.99
C PRO A 546 -24.74 -31.87 36.28
N ALA A 547 -24.67 -31.14 37.39
CA ALA A 547 -23.51 -30.35 37.83
C ALA A 547 -22.17 -31.13 37.85
N ALA A 548 -22.23 -32.45 38.04
CA ALA A 548 -21.08 -33.35 38.03
C ALA A 548 -20.32 -33.36 36.68
N ALA A 549 -21.01 -33.20 35.54
CA ALA A 549 -20.37 -33.17 34.23
C ALA A 549 -19.58 -31.87 34.00
N LEU A 550 -20.07 -30.75 34.56
CA LEU A 550 -19.41 -29.45 34.52
C LEU A 550 -18.14 -29.44 35.39
N GLN A 551 -18.20 -30.12 36.54
CA GLN A 551 -17.06 -30.30 37.44
C GLN A 551 -15.91 -31.10 36.81
N GLN A 552 -16.19 -32.06 35.94
CA GLN A 552 -15.17 -32.81 35.21
C GLN A 552 -14.47 -31.98 34.12
N GLN A 553 -15.09 -30.90 33.62
CA GLN A 553 -14.54 -30.07 32.55
C GLN A 553 -13.74 -28.86 33.08
N LEU A 554 -13.96 -28.46 34.34
CA LEU A 554 -13.27 -27.34 34.98
C LEU A 554 -11.73 -27.38 34.86
N PRO A 555 -11.03 -28.52 35.06
CA PRO A 555 -9.57 -28.57 34.97
C PRO A 555 -9.03 -28.22 33.58
N ALA A 556 -9.69 -28.72 32.53
CA ALA A 556 -9.29 -28.46 31.15
C ALA A 556 -9.50 -26.98 30.79
N LEU A 557 -10.59 -26.38 31.27
CA LEU A 557 -10.85 -24.94 31.06
C LEU A 557 -9.81 -24.08 31.78
N THR A 558 -9.47 -24.40 33.04
CA THR A 558 -8.43 -23.70 33.81
C THR A 558 -7.06 -23.81 33.14
N ALA A 559 -6.68 -24.99 32.63
CA ALA A 559 -5.41 -25.18 31.94
C ALA A 559 -5.27 -24.31 30.69
N VAL A 560 -6.32 -24.25 29.85
CA VAL A 560 -6.30 -23.41 28.64
C VAL A 560 -6.24 -21.92 29.01
N MET A 561 -6.92 -21.48 30.08
CA MET A 561 -6.81 -20.09 30.53
C MET A 561 -5.39 -19.73 30.96
N CYS A 562 -4.74 -20.57 31.76
CA CYS A 562 -3.34 -20.35 32.17
C CYS A 562 -2.40 -20.24 30.95
N GLU A 563 -2.61 -21.08 29.93
CA GLU A 563 -1.86 -21.04 28.68
C GLU A 563 -2.08 -19.72 27.91
N GLN A 564 -3.33 -19.30 27.73
CA GLN A 564 -3.66 -18.05 27.02
C GLN A 564 -3.19 -16.79 27.77
N THR A 565 -3.28 -16.77 29.10
CA THR A 565 -2.72 -15.69 29.94
C THR A 565 -1.20 -15.61 29.78
N SER A 566 -0.52 -16.76 29.72
CA SER A 566 0.93 -16.83 29.49
C SER A 566 1.30 -16.31 28.09
N LEU A 567 0.55 -16.67 27.06
CA LEU A 567 0.75 -16.18 25.68
C LEU A 567 0.51 -14.67 25.56
N LEU A 568 -0.53 -14.13 26.22
CA LEU A 568 -0.78 -12.69 26.27
C LEU A 568 0.38 -11.96 26.95
N SER A 569 0.80 -12.45 28.12
CA SER A 569 1.92 -11.89 28.87
C SER A 569 3.21 -11.90 28.04
N TRP A 570 3.45 -12.96 27.26
CA TRP A 570 4.57 -13.03 26.34
C TRP A 570 4.45 -12.03 25.18
N GLY A 571 3.30 -11.96 24.51
CA GLY A 571 3.05 -11.04 23.40
C GLY A 571 3.18 -9.57 23.81
N LEU A 572 2.62 -9.20 24.96
CA LEU A 572 2.72 -7.85 25.52
C LEU A 572 4.17 -7.50 25.92
N ARG A 573 4.96 -8.48 26.42
CA ARG A 573 6.41 -8.29 26.64
C ARG A 573 7.18 -8.08 25.34
N GLN A 574 6.86 -8.82 24.27
CA GLN A 574 7.48 -8.64 22.95
C GLN A 574 7.13 -7.28 22.31
N LEU A 575 5.88 -6.83 22.47
CA LEU A 575 5.47 -5.49 22.04
C LEU A 575 6.28 -4.42 22.79
N ARG A 576 6.44 -4.58 24.11
CA ARG A 576 7.22 -3.66 24.95
C ARG A 576 8.68 -3.59 24.51
N THR A 577 9.35 -4.72 24.27
CA THR A 577 10.77 -4.75 23.84
C THR A 577 10.99 -4.20 22.43
N ARG A 578 10.08 -4.49 21.49
CA ARG A 578 10.19 -3.98 20.11
C ARG A 578 9.96 -2.48 20.02
N THR A 579 8.98 -1.98 20.77
CA THR A 579 8.67 -0.55 20.75
C THR A 579 9.70 0.29 21.52
N THR A 580 10.49 -0.28 22.43
CA THR A 580 11.67 0.40 23.02
C THR A 580 12.87 0.45 22.07
N ASN A 581 12.92 -0.43 21.08
CA ASN A 581 13.96 -0.48 20.06
C ASN A 581 13.46 0.16 18.76
N CYS A 582 13.67 1.48 18.59
CA CYS A 582 13.10 2.30 17.51
C CYS A 582 13.46 1.90 16.05
N ASN A 583 14.19 0.79 15.83
CA ASN A 583 14.74 0.40 14.53
C ASN A 583 14.18 -0.93 13.97
N ALA A 584 13.21 -1.58 14.61
CA ALA A 584 12.66 -2.86 14.13
C ALA A 584 11.22 -2.71 13.59
N GLY A 585 11.00 -3.07 12.32
CA GLY A 585 9.67 -3.09 11.70
C GLY A 585 8.71 -4.08 12.38
N LEU A 586 7.45 -3.66 12.60
CA LEU A 586 6.46 -4.38 13.41
C LEU A 586 5.64 -5.46 12.68
N SER A 587 5.97 -5.82 11.43
CA SER A 587 5.05 -6.56 10.54
C SER A 587 4.62 -7.97 11.01
N GLY A 588 5.37 -8.63 11.91
CA GLY A 588 5.02 -9.97 12.40
C GLY A 588 4.31 -10.04 13.76
N GLY A 589 4.31 -8.97 14.57
CA GLY A 589 3.79 -9.01 15.95
C GLY A 589 2.29 -8.70 16.06
N ASP A 590 1.76 -7.91 15.11
CA ASP A 590 0.39 -7.38 15.17
C ASP A 590 -0.68 -8.48 15.20
N ASN A 591 -0.53 -9.53 14.39
CA ASN A 591 -1.56 -10.58 14.27
C ASN A 591 -1.70 -11.45 15.53
N TYR A 592 -0.60 -11.70 16.24
CA TYR A 592 -0.60 -12.56 17.43
C TYR A 592 -1.32 -11.93 18.61
N LEU A 593 -1.07 -10.64 18.83
CA LEU A 593 -1.64 -9.92 19.97
C LEU A 593 -3.15 -9.74 19.77
N ASP A 594 -3.62 -9.66 18.52
CA ASP A 594 -5.02 -9.36 18.17
C ASP A 594 -5.83 -10.64 18.33
N SER A 595 -5.24 -11.76 17.93
CA SER A 595 -5.75 -13.10 18.22
C SER A 595 -5.81 -13.36 19.72
N ALA A 596 -4.75 -13.07 20.49
CA ALA A 596 -4.70 -13.32 21.93
C ALA A 596 -5.76 -12.50 22.69
N VAL A 597 -5.88 -11.20 22.40
CA VAL A 597 -6.90 -10.33 23.00
C VAL A 597 -8.31 -10.79 22.61
N GLY A 598 -8.52 -11.21 21.36
CA GLY A 598 -9.79 -11.80 20.91
C GLY A 598 -10.14 -13.10 21.64
N SER A 599 -9.17 -14.00 21.83
CA SER A 599 -9.33 -15.27 22.56
C SER A 599 -9.73 -15.05 24.01
N ILE A 600 -9.05 -14.14 24.71
CA ILE A 600 -9.30 -13.89 26.13
C ILE A 600 -10.64 -13.20 26.32
N GLY A 601 -11.03 -12.30 25.41
CA GLY A 601 -12.36 -11.70 25.41
C GLY A 601 -13.48 -12.76 25.30
N ALA A 602 -13.37 -13.68 24.35
CA ALA A 602 -14.34 -14.77 24.19
C ALA A 602 -14.39 -15.71 25.42
N TRP A 603 -13.23 -15.97 26.03
CA TRP A 603 -13.13 -16.74 27.27
C TRP A 603 -13.82 -16.09 28.46
N LEU A 604 -13.58 -14.80 28.68
CA LEU A 604 -14.19 -14.06 29.77
C LEU A 604 -15.71 -14.02 29.62
N GLU A 605 -16.21 -13.93 28.39
CA GLU A 605 -17.65 -14.05 28.10
C GLU A 605 -18.18 -15.43 28.46
N LEU A 606 -17.51 -16.52 28.07
CA LEU A 606 -17.90 -17.89 28.45
C LEU A 606 -17.86 -18.11 29.96
N LEU A 607 -16.85 -17.60 30.68
CA LEU A 607 -16.80 -17.69 32.14
C LEU A 607 -17.92 -16.89 32.80
N GLN A 608 -18.21 -15.70 32.28
CA GLN A 608 -19.33 -14.90 32.77
C GLN A 608 -20.67 -15.60 32.57
N GLN A 609 -20.85 -16.33 31.46
CA GLN A 609 -22.05 -17.15 31.21
C GLN A 609 -22.09 -18.38 32.13
N LEU A 610 -20.99 -19.12 32.29
CA LEU A 610 -20.92 -20.31 33.12
C LEU A 610 -21.12 -20.01 34.61
N LEU A 611 -20.63 -18.86 35.09
CA LEU A 611 -20.81 -18.42 36.49
C LEU A 611 -22.23 -17.90 36.80
N VAL A 612 -23.10 -17.78 35.78
CA VAL A 612 -24.52 -17.44 35.96
C VAL A 612 -25.38 -18.70 36.09
N LEU A 613 -24.84 -19.89 35.79
CA LEU A 613 -25.59 -21.14 35.90
C LEU A 613 -25.77 -21.55 37.38
N PRO A 614 -26.97 -21.97 37.82
CA PRO A 614 -27.22 -22.39 39.21
C PRO A 614 -26.26 -23.50 39.70
N ALA A 615 -25.79 -24.34 38.77
CA ALA A 615 -24.84 -25.41 39.03
C ALA A 615 -23.45 -24.91 39.50
N SER A 616 -23.05 -23.68 39.18
CA SER A 616 -21.74 -23.15 39.59
C SER A 616 -21.65 -22.82 41.08
N GLU A 617 -22.79 -22.53 41.73
CA GLU A 617 -22.82 -22.32 43.18
C GLU A 617 -22.46 -23.60 43.95
N GLY A 618 -22.92 -24.76 43.47
CA GLY A 618 -22.59 -26.05 44.09
C GLY A 618 -21.10 -26.38 44.00
N VAL A 619 -20.48 -26.09 42.85
CA VAL A 619 -19.05 -26.35 42.62
C VAL A 619 -18.18 -25.40 43.46
N ALA A 620 -18.54 -24.11 43.55
CA ALA A 620 -17.83 -23.14 44.39
C ALA A 620 -17.91 -23.50 45.89
N ARG A 621 -19.07 -23.99 46.35
CA ARG A 621 -19.28 -24.44 47.73
C ARG A 621 -18.49 -25.70 48.09
N SER A 622 -18.18 -26.56 47.12
CA SER A 622 -17.45 -27.83 47.35
C SER A 622 -15.97 -27.66 47.75
N GLY A 623 -15.45 -26.42 47.83
CA GLY A 623 -14.05 -26.16 48.19
C GLY A 623 -13.06 -26.71 47.17
N CYS A 624 -13.49 -26.89 45.92
CA CYS A 624 -12.66 -27.49 44.88
C CYS A 624 -11.41 -26.64 44.64
N SER A 625 -10.22 -27.22 44.84
CA SER A 625 -8.91 -26.56 44.65
C SER A 625 -8.78 -25.91 43.27
N GLN A 626 -9.47 -26.45 42.27
CA GLN A 626 -9.50 -25.98 40.88
C GLN A 626 -10.20 -24.63 40.71
N PHE A 627 -11.20 -24.31 41.55
CA PHE A 627 -11.82 -22.97 41.56
C PHE A 627 -10.84 -21.93 42.12
N GLY A 628 -9.98 -22.33 43.07
CA GLY A 628 -8.89 -21.51 43.58
C GLY A 628 -7.82 -21.21 42.52
N GLU A 629 -7.49 -22.18 41.67
CA GLU A 629 -6.56 -21.98 40.55
C GLU A 629 -7.13 -21.07 39.47
N LEU A 630 -8.41 -21.22 39.14
CA LEU A 630 -9.12 -20.31 38.24
C LEU A 630 -9.11 -18.87 38.77
N ASN A 631 -9.37 -18.68 40.07
CA ASN A 631 -9.33 -17.37 40.72
C ASN A 631 -7.93 -16.75 40.67
N ARG A 632 -6.89 -17.56 40.88
CA ARG A 632 -5.50 -17.12 40.76
C ARG A 632 -5.18 -16.69 39.32
N ALA A 633 -5.56 -17.47 38.32
CA ALA A 633 -5.33 -17.14 36.91
C ALA A 633 -6.03 -15.84 36.48
N VAL A 634 -7.24 -15.57 36.99
CA VAL A 634 -7.97 -14.32 36.73
C VAL A 634 -7.27 -13.12 37.38
N LYS A 635 -6.74 -13.28 38.60
CA LYS A 635 -5.95 -12.24 39.28
C LYS A 635 -4.63 -11.96 38.57
N ASP A 636 -3.90 -12.98 38.15
CA ASP A 636 -2.63 -12.83 37.42
C ASP A 636 -2.85 -12.11 36.08
N LEU A 637 -3.96 -12.42 35.39
CA LEU A 637 -4.36 -11.73 34.16
C LEU A 637 -4.70 -10.25 34.43
N LYS A 638 -5.41 -9.95 35.52
CA LYS A 638 -5.74 -8.58 35.94
C LYS A 638 -4.48 -7.76 36.17
N GLU A 639 -3.56 -8.27 37.00
CA GLU A 639 -2.28 -7.59 37.30
C GLU A 639 -1.44 -7.37 36.04
N THR A 640 -1.43 -8.35 35.13
CA THR A 640 -0.75 -8.22 33.83
C THR A 640 -1.37 -7.09 33.00
N LEU A 641 -2.69 -7.00 32.93
CA LEU A 641 -3.39 -5.96 32.18
C LEU A 641 -3.19 -4.57 32.79
N ASP A 642 -3.26 -4.43 34.12
CA ASP A 642 -3.00 -3.19 34.84
C ASP A 642 -1.59 -2.65 34.52
N THR A 643 -0.58 -3.51 34.65
CA THR A 643 0.83 -3.17 34.37
C THR A 643 1.04 -2.66 32.94
N HIS A 644 0.33 -3.25 31.97
CA HIS A 644 0.46 -2.90 30.56
C HIS A 644 -0.37 -1.67 30.16
N LEU A 645 -1.53 -1.46 30.76
CA LEU A 645 -2.33 -0.25 30.56
C LEU A 645 -1.62 0.99 31.11
N ASP A 646 -1.01 0.90 32.29
CA ASP A 646 -0.19 1.98 32.87
C ASP A 646 0.99 2.34 31.96
N TRP A 647 1.65 1.33 31.39
CA TRP A 647 2.73 1.53 30.43
C TRP A 647 2.27 2.20 29.13
N LEU A 648 1.11 1.81 28.58
CA LEU A 648 0.54 2.43 27.37
C LEU A 648 0.14 3.89 27.62
N GLN A 649 -0.51 4.18 28.75
CA GLN A 649 -0.91 5.54 29.14
C GLN A 649 0.30 6.46 29.33
N GLY A 650 1.37 5.98 29.97
CA GLY A 650 2.62 6.74 30.10
C GLY A 650 3.28 7.07 28.76
N ARG A 651 3.03 6.27 27.71
CA ARG A 651 3.60 6.46 26.37
C ARG A 651 2.75 7.25 25.42
N GLU A 652 1.44 7.30 25.59
CA GLU A 652 0.54 8.15 24.79
C GLU A 652 0.94 9.63 24.93
N VAL A 653 1.38 10.02 26.13
CA VAL A 653 1.97 11.34 26.41
C VAL A 653 3.26 11.59 25.61
N GLN A 654 4.11 10.57 25.44
CA GLN A 654 5.36 10.69 24.65
C GLN A 654 5.12 10.61 23.13
N LEU A 655 4.18 9.78 22.68
CA LEU A 655 3.86 9.59 21.26
C LEU A 655 3.13 10.80 20.68
N SER A 656 2.29 11.50 21.45
CA SER A 656 1.70 12.78 21.02
C SER A 656 2.76 13.86 20.74
N LEU A 657 3.91 13.79 21.42
CA LEU A 657 5.08 14.66 21.21
C LEU A 657 5.87 14.27 19.93
N VAL A 658 6.01 12.97 19.65
CA VAL A 658 6.69 12.45 18.45
C VAL A 658 5.82 12.54 17.19
N GLN A 659 4.49 12.55 17.35
CA GLN A 659 3.50 12.70 16.28
C GLN A 659 3.64 14.02 15.50
N ARG A 660 4.18 15.07 16.12
CA ARG A 660 4.50 16.32 15.42
C ARG A 660 5.68 16.20 14.46
N MET A 661 6.44 15.12 14.49
CA MET A 661 7.71 15.05 13.75
C MET A 661 7.77 14.00 12.64
N CYS A 662 7.35 12.73 12.76
CA CYS A 662 7.78 11.75 11.72
C CYS A 662 6.92 10.51 11.36
N MET A 663 5.82 10.10 12.02
CA MET A 663 5.19 8.78 11.70
C MET A 663 3.65 8.74 11.82
N PRO A 664 2.88 9.11 10.77
CA PRO A 664 1.40 9.16 10.81
C PRO A 664 0.70 7.80 10.83
N SER A 665 1.34 6.71 10.38
CA SER A 665 0.68 5.43 10.11
C SER A 665 0.52 4.49 11.31
N MET A 666 1.21 4.73 12.44
CA MET A 666 1.17 3.85 13.61
C MET A 666 0.09 4.21 14.64
N TYR A 667 -0.31 5.48 14.70
CA TYR A 667 -1.22 5.99 15.73
C TYR A 667 -2.63 5.34 15.71
N PRO A 668 -3.27 5.13 14.54
CA PRO A 668 -4.59 4.50 14.51
C PRO A 668 -4.58 3.10 15.10
N LYS A 669 -3.53 2.32 14.86
CA LYS A 669 -3.40 0.97 15.39
C LYS A 669 -3.29 0.99 16.92
N VAL A 670 -2.36 1.76 17.49
CA VAL A 670 -2.15 1.83 18.95
C VAL A 670 -3.43 2.23 19.70
N SER A 671 -4.20 3.17 19.15
CA SER A 671 -5.49 3.57 19.72
C SER A 671 -6.54 2.43 19.73
N ILE A 672 -6.61 1.63 18.67
CA ILE A 672 -7.49 0.45 18.58
C ILE A 672 -7.10 -0.60 19.63
N TRP A 673 -5.79 -0.84 19.82
CA TRP A 673 -5.29 -1.77 20.84
C TRP A 673 -5.63 -1.33 22.27
N GLN A 674 -5.41 -0.05 22.57
CA GLN A 674 -5.74 0.52 23.87
C GLN A 674 -7.24 0.37 24.18
N ALA A 675 -8.11 0.65 23.21
CA ALA A 675 -9.55 0.46 23.38
C ALA A 675 -9.93 -1.01 23.65
N LYS A 676 -9.31 -1.96 22.93
CA LYS A 676 -9.53 -3.40 23.15
C LYS A 676 -9.04 -3.86 24.54
N LEU A 677 -7.85 -3.43 24.97
CA LEU A 677 -7.28 -3.78 26.27
C LEU A 677 -8.08 -3.18 27.44
N VAL A 678 -8.57 -1.94 27.32
CA VAL A 678 -9.45 -1.33 28.32
C VAL A 678 -10.77 -2.09 28.43
N LYS A 679 -11.36 -2.52 27.30
CA LYS A 679 -12.57 -3.35 27.31
C LYS A 679 -12.32 -4.68 28.02
N LEU A 680 -11.21 -5.35 27.69
CA LEU A 680 -10.81 -6.61 28.31
C LEU A 680 -10.62 -6.46 29.82
N HIS A 681 -9.92 -5.39 30.24
CA HIS A 681 -9.67 -5.11 31.65
C HIS A 681 -10.97 -4.92 32.44
N ARG A 682 -11.96 -4.18 31.90
CA ARG A 682 -13.29 -4.06 32.52
C ARG A 682 -14.00 -5.40 32.66
N GLN A 683 -13.88 -6.30 31.66
CA GLN A 683 -14.46 -7.64 31.73
C GLN A 683 -13.79 -8.49 32.83
N VAL A 684 -12.46 -8.41 32.96
CA VAL A 684 -11.70 -9.09 34.03
C VAL A 684 -12.09 -8.56 35.40
N GLN A 685 -12.18 -7.23 35.58
CA GLN A 685 -12.62 -6.63 36.85
C GLN A 685 -14.03 -7.08 37.25
N SER A 686 -14.96 -7.13 36.29
CA SER A 686 -16.32 -7.63 36.53
C SER A 686 -16.30 -9.10 36.96
N LEU A 687 -15.45 -9.93 36.35
CA LEU A 687 -15.32 -11.34 36.68
C LEU A 687 -14.71 -11.56 38.07
N ASP A 688 -13.64 -10.83 38.40
CA ASP A 688 -12.96 -10.85 39.70
C ASP A 688 -13.94 -10.49 40.84
N VAL A 689 -14.76 -9.45 40.66
CA VAL A 689 -15.79 -9.06 41.63
C VAL A 689 -16.84 -10.16 41.81
N ARG A 690 -17.28 -10.82 40.72
CA ARG A 690 -18.24 -11.93 40.79
C ARG A 690 -17.64 -13.15 41.49
N MET A 691 -16.41 -13.52 41.16
CA MET A 691 -15.70 -14.63 41.80
C MET A 691 -15.46 -14.37 43.28
N CYS A 692 -15.12 -13.13 43.66
CA CYS A 692 -15.06 -12.72 45.06
C CYS A 692 -16.43 -12.88 45.72
N ARG A 693 -17.53 -12.38 45.13
CA ARG A 693 -18.87 -12.55 45.72
C ARG A 693 -19.24 -14.02 45.96
N LEU A 694 -18.91 -14.91 45.02
CA LEU A 694 -19.13 -16.35 45.16
C LEU A 694 -18.28 -16.97 46.29
N GLN A 695 -17.09 -16.42 46.56
CA GLN A 695 -16.22 -16.87 47.64
C GLN A 695 -16.66 -16.37 49.03
N TRP A 696 -17.39 -15.26 49.10
CA TRP A 696 -17.80 -14.59 50.33
C TRP A 696 -19.29 -14.77 50.69
N MET A 697 -20.06 -15.55 49.93
CA MET A 697 -21.43 -15.90 50.32
C MET A 697 -21.41 -16.71 51.63
N PRO A 698 -22.10 -16.26 52.69
CA PRO A 698 -22.10 -16.96 53.97
C PRO A 698 -22.73 -18.35 53.82
N LEU A 699 -22.15 -19.33 54.51
CA LEU A 699 -22.74 -20.66 54.73
C LEU A 699 -23.98 -20.51 55.61
N THR A 700 -25.11 -20.11 55.03
CA THR A 700 -26.41 -20.35 55.65
C THR A 700 -26.88 -21.73 55.20
N VAL A 701 -26.85 -22.68 56.14
CA VAL A 701 -27.40 -24.04 56.02
C VAL A 701 -28.90 -24.00 55.76
#